data_AF-C5DYA5-F1
#
_entry.id   AF-C5DYA5-F1
#
_cell.length_a   1.000
_cell.length_b   1.000
_cell.length_c   1.000
_cell.angle_alpha   90.00
_cell.angle_beta   90.00
_cell.angle_gamma   90.00
#
_symmetry.space_group_name_H-M   'P 1'
#
loop_
_entity.id
_entity.type
_entity.pdbx_description
1 polymer ?
#
loop_
_entity_poly.entity_id
_entity_poly.type
_entity_poly.pdbx_seq_one_letter_code
_entity_poly.pdbx_strand_id
1 'polypeptide(L)'
;MRLKLGHLVSWLLTTCLISRTLVKAQDPWSEAEILLQNSVKRTDPIASSSKQFSSDYGVEETNLYIPMDYSLEREELKYAKYWESEATDWSRKVYQLLWESSNNYNNPQATNVLANMHLWSDYGIPHNKTLAYEYLNKYNELTNFSDSDTLFQLAVMHSTGLFGTIPVDPVKGLLYYQRSASLGDIRAKQALAYKYLSGINVPRDCNKALLLYREIADQVRNSYSDQQWEVIFPYVESYNVRIPDFSEGLLGRSLSSMALSTKRMASARPDITSSFLTKMNGGNIVLQFGLGSSSSSFSSDPDEDNVDRLVDIFFTAWDDYKGTYTRGRNCERARKLLEFTYREYDGDVRLMDNLQRFFYGRCLDLLGHIYFTGEGLDSPNIELSEKYLKRSVIVIESSQSLISRANIDLGLIQQFYYKNDTTAIGFYERILESKNHNGVVYFQLAKLKKKYPHLKLSDPFLLMFTACSRNYVPAIYEYARMTEQGVNKRYNCEETAYLYKNFLEAEEISVAPHLKTAYAELLNRNSEVALWAYTLAAEQGFETAHVSAAYLLYQLPCNFEEPPRTLHARKLMALAYYTRAFKQDNLDAGVVAGDVYYLMGNYTSALNMYQSASLKFSPQAIWDLGYMYEHGLGVEKDFHLAKRYYDQVLEHNSRLYFAVKLSVWKLKLKSWLALITGGKVYGWRREDFEPGAKPQSWYQKIVKSFQKAGRENSGSSSGDPQYQQNSQYRQHQEQNQQHHQQNHTSSLWDRFQSLGLHMEDLVSIAFVLLIFLVSLVLRVVAARRGWNMNNMQFQVNALGGNFELQVFAI
;
A
#
# COMPACT_ATOMS: atom_id res chain seq x y z
N MET A 1 31.24 8.24 -88.55
CA MET A 1 31.30 7.43 -87.30
C MET A 1 31.61 8.20 -86.02
N ARG A 2 32.25 9.40 -86.03
CA ARG A 2 32.53 10.17 -84.81
C ARG A 2 31.37 11.01 -84.23
N LEU A 3 30.31 11.30 -85.01
CA LEU A 3 29.14 12.09 -84.55
C LEU A 3 28.03 11.26 -83.87
N LYS A 4 28.03 9.92 -84.00
CA LYS A 4 27.04 9.04 -83.34
C LYS A 4 27.45 8.58 -81.93
N LEU A 5 28.73 8.69 -81.57
CA LEU A 5 29.21 8.32 -80.23
C LEU A 5 28.93 9.44 -79.19
N GLY A 6 29.01 10.72 -79.60
CA GLY A 6 28.78 11.86 -78.70
C GLY A 6 27.34 11.95 -78.19
N HIS A 7 26.36 11.66 -79.05
CA HIS A 7 24.95 11.62 -78.62
C HIS A 7 24.64 10.46 -77.68
N LEU A 8 25.28 9.30 -77.84
CA LEU A 8 25.05 8.13 -76.99
C LEU A 8 25.66 8.32 -75.59
N VAL A 9 26.83 8.97 -75.50
CA VAL A 9 27.47 9.31 -74.22
C VAL A 9 26.73 10.46 -73.52
N SER A 10 26.26 11.46 -74.25
CA SER A 10 25.39 12.50 -73.70
C SER A 10 24.06 11.93 -73.20
N TRP A 11 23.44 11.00 -73.92
CA TRP A 11 22.17 10.40 -73.52
C TRP A 11 22.35 9.52 -72.27
N LEU A 12 23.41 8.72 -72.20
CA LEU A 12 23.76 7.91 -71.03
C LEU A 12 24.10 8.74 -69.80
N LEU A 13 24.82 9.87 -69.97
CA LEU A 13 25.09 10.81 -68.87
C LEU A 13 23.83 11.55 -68.43
N THR A 14 22.94 11.94 -69.35
CA THR A 14 21.66 12.57 -68.98
C THR A 14 20.70 11.56 -68.36
N THR A 15 20.65 10.30 -68.78
CA THR A 15 19.81 9.27 -68.14
C THR A 15 20.34 8.87 -66.77
N CYS A 16 21.67 8.88 -66.56
CA CYS A 16 22.26 8.69 -65.22
C CYS A 16 22.12 9.91 -64.30
N LEU A 17 22.05 11.13 -64.84
CA LEU A 17 21.82 12.35 -64.07
C LEU A 17 20.32 12.55 -63.75
N ILE A 18 19.42 12.12 -64.64
CA ILE A 18 17.96 12.16 -64.43
C ILE A 18 17.49 11.01 -63.52
N SER A 19 18.20 9.87 -63.46
CA SER A 19 17.90 8.83 -62.45
C SER A 19 18.47 9.15 -61.06
N ARG A 20 19.36 10.14 -60.93
CA ARG A 20 19.97 10.57 -59.64
C ARG A 20 19.39 11.87 -59.09
N THR A 21 18.45 12.49 -59.78
CA THR A 21 17.75 13.68 -59.30
C THR A 21 16.26 13.36 -59.12
N LEU A 22 15.82 13.32 -57.86
CA LEU A 22 14.42 13.34 -57.40
C LEU A 22 13.66 11.99 -57.29
N VAL A 23 14.26 11.00 -56.61
CA VAL A 23 13.54 10.50 -55.43
C VAL A 23 14.24 11.16 -54.26
N LYS A 24 13.79 12.37 -53.87
CA LYS A 24 14.04 12.80 -52.49
C LYS A 24 13.41 11.70 -51.67
N ALA A 25 14.24 10.90 -50.99
CA ALA A 25 13.74 9.85 -50.12
C ALA A 25 12.73 10.54 -49.19
N GLN A 26 11.46 10.21 -49.41
CA GLN A 26 10.36 10.87 -48.75
C GLN A 26 10.36 10.34 -47.32
N ASP A 27 10.15 11.23 -46.34
CA ASP A 27 10.17 10.83 -44.93
C ASP A 27 9.20 9.65 -44.72
N PRO A 28 9.68 8.48 -44.25
CA PRO A 28 8.84 7.30 -44.06
C PRO A 28 7.80 7.47 -42.94
N TRP A 29 7.81 8.60 -42.22
CA TRP A 29 6.87 8.91 -41.15
C TRP A 29 5.40 8.67 -41.52
N SER A 30 4.94 9.10 -42.69
CA SER A 30 3.53 8.94 -43.06
C SER A 30 3.11 7.48 -43.20
N GLU A 31 4.01 6.60 -43.65
CA GLU A 31 3.76 5.15 -43.69
C GLU A 31 3.72 4.57 -42.28
N ALA A 32 4.65 4.97 -41.42
CA ALA A 32 4.70 4.54 -40.02
C ALA A 32 3.43 4.98 -39.26
N GLU A 33 2.97 6.21 -39.46
CA GLU A 33 1.78 6.75 -38.80
C GLU A 33 0.51 5.94 -39.14
N ILE A 34 0.31 5.59 -40.40
CA ILE A 34 -0.82 4.75 -40.83
C ILE A 34 -0.77 3.37 -40.16
N LEU A 35 0.43 2.78 -40.04
CA LEU A 35 0.60 1.50 -39.36
C LEU A 35 0.32 1.60 -37.85
N LEU A 36 0.69 2.71 -37.22
CA LEU A 36 0.46 2.96 -35.80
C LEU A 36 -1.02 3.21 -35.48
N GLN A 37 -1.76 3.91 -36.34
CA GLN A 37 -3.20 4.17 -36.13
C GLN A 37 -4.04 2.89 -36.16
N ASN A 38 -3.63 1.89 -36.92
CA ASN A 38 -4.33 0.61 -37.02
C ASN A 38 -4.03 -0.35 -35.86
N SER A 39 -3.06 -0.04 -35.00
CA SER A 39 -2.64 -0.93 -33.91
C SER A 39 -3.04 -0.37 -32.54
N VAL A 40 -3.30 -1.29 -31.60
CA VAL A 40 -3.63 -0.94 -30.22
C VAL A 40 -2.34 -0.59 -29.49
N LYS A 41 -2.24 0.64 -28.97
CA LYS A 41 -1.05 1.15 -28.28
C LYS A 41 -0.73 0.37 -27.00
N ARG A 42 -1.74 0.13 -26.15
CA ARG A 42 -1.66 -0.66 -24.92
C ARG A 42 -2.93 -1.47 -24.72
N THR A 43 -2.77 -2.70 -24.22
CA THR A 43 -3.88 -3.54 -23.79
C THR A 43 -4.06 -3.38 -22.28
N ASP A 44 -5.14 -2.72 -21.87
CA ASP A 44 -5.48 -2.58 -20.46
C ASP A 44 -6.21 -3.86 -19.99
N PRO A 45 -5.56 -4.74 -19.19
CA PRO A 45 -6.16 -6.01 -18.78
C PRO A 45 -7.44 -5.81 -17.97
N ILE A 46 -7.49 -4.71 -17.20
CA ILE A 46 -8.60 -4.32 -16.33
C ILE A 46 -9.86 -3.99 -17.14
N ALA A 47 -9.70 -3.37 -18.31
CA ALA A 47 -10.82 -3.04 -19.19
C ALA A 47 -11.27 -4.24 -20.03
N SER A 48 -10.37 -5.18 -20.35
CA SER A 48 -10.74 -6.43 -21.03
C SER A 48 -11.45 -7.41 -20.09
N SER A 49 -11.05 -7.50 -18.82
CA SER A 49 -11.64 -8.42 -17.84
C SER A 49 -13.09 -8.07 -17.52
N SER A 50 -13.49 -6.81 -17.63
CA SER A 50 -14.89 -6.39 -17.43
C SER A 50 -15.86 -6.92 -18.50
N LYS A 51 -15.34 -7.27 -19.70
CA LYS A 51 -16.12 -7.80 -20.83
C LYS A 51 -16.24 -9.32 -20.82
N GLN A 52 -15.30 -10.03 -20.19
CA GLN A 52 -15.32 -11.49 -20.14
C GLN A 52 -16.33 -11.98 -19.09
N PHE A 53 -17.13 -12.97 -19.48
CA PHE A 53 -18.06 -13.66 -18.59
C PHE A 53 -17.29 -14.79 -17.89
N SER A 54 -16.72 -14.51 -16.72
CA SER A 54 -16.29 -15.58 -15.82
C SER A 54 -17.50 -16.05 -15.02
N SER A 55 -17.87 -17.32 -15.18
CA SER A 55 -18.85 -18.03 -14.36
C SER A 55 -18.26 -18.50 -13.02
N ASP A 56 -16.95 -18.29 -12.82
CA ASP A 56 -16.24 -18.76 -11.64
C ASP A 56 -16.17 -17.62 -10.62
N TYR A 57 -16.95 -17.74 -9.55
CA TYR A 57 -16.85 -16.90 -8.35
C TYR A 57 -15.65 -17.30 -7.47
N GLY A 58 -14.70 -18.06 -8.03
CA GLY A 58 -13.36 -18.14 -7.48
C GLY A 58 -12.75 -16.75 -7.43
N VAL A 59 -12.24 -16.36 -6.26
CA VAL A 59 -11.32 -15.24 -6.14
C VAL A 59 -10.12 -15.58 -7.02
N GLU A 60 -10.12 -15.15 -8.27
CA GLU A 60 -8.90 -15.06 -9.06
C GLU A 60 -8.08 -13.93 -8.42
N GLU A 61 -7.44 -14.25 -7.29
CA GLU A 61 -6.28 -13.54 -6.80
C GLU A 61 -5.24 -13.66 -7.92
N THR A 62 -5.27 -12.72 -8.86
CA THR A 62 -4.22 -12.61 -9.86
C THR A 62 -2.96 -12.26 -9.09
N ASN A 63 -2.15 -13.28 -8.79
CA ASN A 63 -0.89 -13.13 -8.09
C ASN A 63 -0.01 -12.13 -8.83
N LEU A 64 0.17 -10.96 -8.23
CA LEU A 64 1.07 -9.92 -8.74
C LEU A 64 2.50 -10.46 -8.66
N TYR A 65 3.13 -10.68 -9.81
CA TYR A 65 4.52 -11.11 -9.85
C TYR A 65 5.44 -9.89 -9.79
N ILE A 66 6.20 -9.77 -8.70
CA ILE A 66 7.17 -8.69 -8.51
C ILE A 66 8.56 -9.31 -8.38
N PRO A 67 9.53 -8.92 -9.22
CA PRO A 67 10.89 -9.43 -9.11
C PRO A 67 11.58 -8.89 -7.86
N MET A 68 12.25 -9.77 -7.11
CA MET A 68 13.05 -9.41 -5.93
C MET A 68 14.41 -8.81 -6.33
N ASP A 69 15.08 -9.43 -7.32
CA ASP A 69 16.41 -9.07 -7.76
C ASP A 69 16.38 -8.26 -9.06
N TYR A 70 17.41 -7.43 -9.25
CA TYR A 70 17.60 -6.66 -10.48
C TYR A 70 19.06 -6.67 -10.89
N SER A 71 19.32 -7.06 -12.14
CA SER A 71 20.64 -7.02 -12.76
C SER A 71 20.53 -6.50 -14.19
N LEU A 72 21.40 -5.54 -14.54
CA LEU A 72 21.39 -4.88 -15.85
C LEU A 72 21.64 -5.87 -17.00
N GLU A 73 22.57 -6.81 -16.80
CA GLU A 73 22.89 -7.86 -17.78
C GLU A 73 21.69 -8.75 -18.13
N ARG A 74 20.83 -9.11 -17.16
CA ARG A 74 19.63 -9.91 -17.44
C ARG A 74 18.62 -9.14 -18.27
N GLU A 75 18.47 -7.83 -18.03
CA GLU A 75 17.57 -6.99 -18.81
C GLU A 75 18.07 -6.81 -20.25
N GLU A 76 19.38 -6.64 -20.45
CA GLU A 76 19.98 -6.59 -21.79
C GLU A 76 19.78 -7.90 -22.57
N LEU A 77 19.96 -9.04 -21.91
CA LEU A 77 19.70 -10.35 -22.51
C LEU A 77 18.22 -10.55 -22.85
N LYS A 78 17.31 -10.12 -21.97
CA LYS A 78 15.85 -10.17 -22.21
C LYS A 78 15.48 -9.30 -23.42
N TYR A 79 16.06 -8.10 -23.50
CA TYR A 79 15.87 -7.18 -24.62
C TYR A 79 16.40 -7.76 -25.94
N ALA A 80 17.60 -8.35 -25.96
CA ALA A 80 18.16 -8.99 -27.14
C ALA A 80 17.32 -10.18 -27.60
N LYS A 81 16.90 -11.04 -26.67
CA LYS A 81 16.06 -12.22 -26.95
C LYS A 81 14.73 -11.83 -27.59
N TYR A 82 14.12 -10.73 -27.16
CA TYR A 82 12.88 -10.24 -27.77
C TYR A 82 13.07 -9.96 -29.28
N TRP A 83 14.13 -9.24 -29.66
CA TRP A 83 14.38 -8.90 -31.06
C TRP A 83 14.73 -10.12 -31.93
N GLU A 84 15.37 -11.13 -31.34
CA GLU A 84 15.71 -12.38 -32.01
C GLU A 84 14.48 -13.26 -32.25
N SER A 85 13.68 -13.54 -31.21
CA SER A 85 12.62 -14.57 -31.26
C SER A 85 11.18 -14.08 -31.16
N GLU A 86 10.90 -12.99 -30.43
CA GLU A 86 9.52 -12.60 -30.08
C GLU A 86 8.97 -11.47 -30.97
N ALA A 87 9.85 -10.68 -31.59
CA ALA A 87 9.48 -9.55 -32.42
C ALA A 87 8.76 -10.00 -33.70
N THR A 88 7.52 -9.54 -33.87
CA THR A 88 6.73 -9.72 -35.10
C THR A 88 7.37 -8.98 -36.29
N ASP A 89 7.14 -9.46 -37.50
CA ASP A 89 7.61 -8.77 -38.72
C ASP A 89 7.05 -7.34 -38.83
N TRP A 90 5.82 -7.14 -38.35
CA TRP A 90 5.21 -5.82 -38.25
C TRP A 90 6.00 -4.89 -37.32
N SER A 91 6.32 -5.34 -36.09
CA SER A 91 7.04 -4.50 -35.13
C SER A 91 8.44 -4.15 -35.62
N ARG A 92 9.13 -5.08 -36.30
CA ARG A 92 10.42 -4.81 -36.96
C ARG A 92 10.30 -3.77 -38.06
N LYS A 93 9.30 -3.89 -38.95
CA LYS A 93 9.07 -2.94 -40.03
C LYS A 93 8.77 -1.55 -39.50
N VAL A 94 7.84 -1.42 -38.55
CA VAL A 94 7.47 -0.14 -37.95
C VAL A 94 8.67 0.48 -37.24
N TYR A 95 9.40 -0.30 -36.46
CA TYR A 95 10.60 0.19 -35.77
C TYR A 95 11.66 0.69 -36.75
N GLN A 96 11.90 -0.02 -37.86
CA GLN A 96 12.85 0.40 -38.89
C GLN A 96 12.43 1.72 -39.54
N LEU A 97 11.16 1.88 -39.92
CA LEU A 97 10.64 3.12 -40.51
C LEU A 97 10.77 4.31 -39.55
N LEU A 98 10.42 4.10 -38.28
CA LEU A 98 10.55 5.13 -37.25
C LEU A 98 12.00 5.50 -36.99
N TRP A 99 12.89 4.51 -36.93
CA TRP A 99 14.32 4.70 -36.73
C TRP A 99 14.93 5.50 -37.89
N GLU A 100 14.58 5.16 -39.13
CA GLU A 100 15.02 5.89 -40.34
C GLU A 100 14.51 7.34 -40.33
N SER A 101 13.21 7.53 -40.04
CA SER A 101 12.60 8.86 -39.93
C SER A 101 13.29 9.73 -38.86
N SER A 102 13.52 9.17 -37.66
CA SER A 102 14.16 9.89 -36.58
C SER A 102 15.62 10.24 -36.90
N ASN A 103 16.43 9.28 -37.34
CA ASN A 103 17.87 9.48 -37.47
C ASN A 103 18.31 10.16 -38.76
N ASN A 104 17.65 9.89 -39.89
CA ASN A 104 18.03 10.48 -41.16
C ASN A 104 17.36 11.84 -41.40
N TYR A 105 16.13 12.03 -40.91
CA TYR A 105 15.33 13.23 -41.18
C TYR A 105 15.11 14.13 -39.95
N ASN A 106 15.54 13.70 -38.74
CA ASN A 106 15.34 14.43 -37.50
C ASN A 106 13.88 14.81 -37.24
N ASN A 107 12.95 13.92 -37.60
CA ASN A 107 11.53 14.15 -37.35
C ASN A 107 11.23 14.07 -35.83
N PRO A 108 10.70 15.15 -35.21
CA PRO A 108 10.41 15.17 -33.78
C PRO A 108 9.30 14.19 -33.40
N GLN A 109 8.28 13.99 -34.24
CA GLN A 109 7.16 13.11 -33.92
C GLN A 109 7.61 11.64 -33.89
N ALA A 110 8.39 11.22 -34.89
CA ALA A 110 9.00 9.89 -34.92
C ALA A 110 9.88 9.62 -33.69
N THR A 111 10.68 10.63 -33.32
CA THR A 111 11.56 10.54 -32.14
C THR A 111 10.76 10.41 -30.84
N ASN A 112 9.65 11.13 -30.69
CA ASN A 112 8.78 11.03 -29.51
C ASN A 112 8.08 9.67 -29.43
N VAL A 113 7.60 9.13 -30.55
CA VAL A 113 7.00 7.79 -30.57
C VAL A 113 8.02 6.73 -30.20
N LEU A 114 9.24 6.77 -30.75
CA LEU A 114 10.32 5.85 -30.38
C LEU A 114 10.69 5.95 -28.90
N ALA A 115 10.76 7.18 -28.36
CA ALA A 115 11.00 7.40 -26.94
C ALA A 115 9.92 6.74 -26.08
N ASN A 116 8.65 6.95 -26.41
CA ASN A 116 7.53 6.37 -25.66
C ASN A 116 7.42 4.85 -25.80
N MET A 117 7.77 4.29 -26.97
CA MET A 117 7.89 2.84 -27.17
C MET A 117 8.87 2.21 -26.18
N HIS A 118 10.09 2.75 -26.07
CA HIS A 118 11.09 2.22 -25.14
C HIS A 118 10.80 2.58 -23.68
N LEU A 119 10.15 3.71 -23.42
CA LEU A 119 9.86 4.14 -22.05
C LEU A 119 8.69 3.38 -21.42
N TRP A 120 7.59 3.25 -22.16
CA TRP A 120 6.34 2.69 -21.66
C TRP A 120 6.01 1.28 -22.15
N SER A 121 6.87 0.69 -22.97
CA SER A 121 6.60 -0.58 -23.63
C SER A 121 5.39 -0.55 -24.57
N ASP A 122 5.12 0.61 -25.19
CA ASP A 122 4.02 0.76 -26.15
C ASP A 122 4.18 -0.24 -27.32
N TYR A 123 3.07 -0.77 -27.81
CA TYR A 123 3.03 -1.76 -28.90
C TYR A 123 3.76 -3.09 -28.60
N GLY A 124 4.00 -3.38 -27.32
CA GLY A 124 4.64 -4.63 -26.88
C GLY A 124 6.15 -4.68 -27.13
N ILE A 125 6.80 -3.54 -27.36
CA ILE A 125 8.26 -3.43 -27.44
C ILE A 125 8.82 -3.39 -26.02
N PRO A 126 9.84 -4.18 -25.66
CA PRO A 126 10.36 -4.22 -24.30
C PRO A 126 10.96 -2.88 -23.88
N HIS A 127 10.80 -2.57 -22.59
CA HIS A 127 11.32 -1.35 -21.97
C HIS A 127 12.85 -1.25 -22.08
N ASN A 128 13.36 -0.10 -22.51
CA ASN A 128 14.79 0.20 -22.53
C ASN A 128 15.06 1.63 -22.04
N LYS A 129 15.72 1.72 -20.89
CA LYS A 129 16.02 2.98 -20.17
C LYS A 129 16.98 3.90 -20.91
N THR A 130 18.06 3.35 -21.46
CA THR A 130 19.13 4.14 -22.07
C THR A 130 18.67 4.74 -23.40
N LEU A 131 18.06 3.91 -24.26
CA LEU A 131 17.50 4.37 -25.53
C LEU A 131 16.36 5.37 -25.32
N ALA A 132 15.49 5.14 -24.34
CA ALA A 132 14.43 6.09 -24.01
C ALA A 132 15.01 7.47 -23.63
N TYR A 133 16.05 7.50 -22.79
CA TYR A 133 16.72 8.73 -22.40
C TYR A 133 17.38 9.45 -23.59
N GLU A 134 18.07 8.71 -24.46
CA GLU A 134 18.70 9.26 -25.67
C GLU A 134 17.67 9.91 -26.61
N TYR A 135 16.59 9.19 -26.92
CA TYR A 135 15.54 9.73 -27.80
C TYR A 135 14.78 10.89 -27.17
N LEU A 136 14.53 10.89 -25.85
CA LEU A 136 13.92 12.04 -25.18
C LEU A 136 14.81 13.28 -25.20
N ASN A 137 16.12 13.12 -25.00
CA ASN A 137 17.05 14.26 -25.12
C ASN A 137 17.09 14.80 -26.54
N LYS A 138 17.20 13.91 -27.54
CA LYS A 138 17.15 14.29 -28.96
C LYS A 138 15.85 15.03 -29.28
N TYR A 139 14.71 14.54 -28.81
CA TYR A 139 13.43 15.20 -29.00
C TYR A 139 13.38 16.59 -28.33
N ASN A 140 13.91 16.71 -27.12
CA ASN A 140 13.97 17.97 -26.39
C ASN A 140 14.86 19.01 -27.10
N GLU A 141 15.96 18.58 -27.73
CA GLU A 141 16.82 19.42 -28.56
C GLU A 141 16.08 19.88 -29.83
N LEU A 142 15.37 18.97 -30.52
CA LEU A 142 14.61 19.30 -31.74
C LEU A 142 13.47 20.30 -31.47
N THR A 143 12.85 20.22 -30.29
CA THR A 143 11.69 21.05 -29.91
C THR A 143 12.07 22.33 -29.17
N ASN A 144 13.36 22.58 -28.89
CA ASN A 144 13.83 23.74 -28.13
C ASN A 144 13.06 23.95 -26.81
N PHE A 145 12.88 22.89 -26.02
CA PHE A 145 12.24 22.94 -24.68
C PHE A 145 10.79 23.51 -24.70
N SER A 146 10.00 23.17 -25.72
CA SER A 146 8.61 23.61 -25.87
C SER A 146 7.59 22.64 -25.27
N ASP A 147 7.90 21.34 -25.20
CA ASP A 147 6.96 20.30 -24.78
C ASP A 147 7.06 20.03 -23.27
N SER A 148 5.94 20.18 -22.56
CA SER A 148 5.92 20.12 -21.11
C SER A 148 6.03 18.70 -20.56
N ASP A 149 5.47 17.69 -21.26
CA ASP A 149 5.45 16.30 -20.80
C ASP A 149 6.85 15.69 -20.83
N THR A 150 7.56 15.87 -21.93
CA THR A 150 8.95 15.37 -22.05
C THR A 150 9.89 16.07 -21.09
N LEU A 151 9.71 17.37 -20.85
CA LEU A 151 10.46 18.09 -19.81
C LEU A 151 10.18 17.55 -18.40
N PHE A 152 8.92 17.24 -18.09
CA PHE A 152 8.57 16.62 -16.81
C PHE A 152 9.21 15.23 -16.65
N GLN A 153 9.16 14.40 -17.70
CA GLN A 153 9.80 13.08 -17.70
C GLN A 153 11.31 13.18 -17.55
N LEU A 154 11.98 14.06 -18.32
CA LEU A 154 13.42 14.31 -18.19
C LEU A 154 13.78 14.86 -16.80
N ALA A 155 12.92 15.69 -16.20
CA ALA A 155 13.13 16.17 -14.83
C ALA A 155 13.15 15.02 -13.82
N VAL A 156 12.24 14.05 -13.96
CA VAL A 156 12.19 12.84 -13.12
C VAL A 156 13.39 11.93 -13.39
N MET A 157 13.81 11.76 -14.65
CA MET A 157 15.00 10.97 -14.98
C MET A 157 16.26 11.54 -14.31
N HIS A 158 16.46 12.85 -14.37
CA HIS A 158 17.60 13.51 -13.74
C HIS A 158 17.51 13.53 -12.21
N SER A 159 16.31 13.63 -11.62
CA SER A 159 16.12 13.64 -10.16
C SER A 159 16.33 12.26 -9.52
N THR A 160 16.01 11.19 -10.25
CA THR A 160 16.13 9.80 -9.78
C THR A 160 17.41 9.11 -10.27
N GLY A 161 18.10 9.67 -11.27
CA GLY A 161 19.24 9.03 -11.96
C GLY A 161 18.85 7.75 -12.71
N LEU A 162 17.55 7.58 -13.00
CA LEU A 162 16.95 6.40 -13.63
C LEU A 162 17.51 5.09 -13.02
N PHE A 163 17.59 5.09 -11.68
CA PHE A 163 18.04 4.01 -10.79
C PHE A 163 19.47 3.52 -11.00
N GLY A 164 20.38 4.41 -11.41
CA GLY A 164 21.81 4.13 -11.55
C GLY A 164 22.30 3.97 -12.99
N THR A 165 21.44 4.24 -13.98
CA THR A 165 21.85 4.32 -15.39
C THR A 165 22.50 5.67 -15.73
N ILE A 166 22.10 6.74 -15.04
CA ILE A 166 22.57 8.11 -15.24
C ILE A 166 22.97 8.69 -13.88
N PRO A 167 23.99 9.57 -13.80
CA PRO A 167 24.27 10.31 -12.57
C PRO A 167 23.05 11.15 -12.13
N VAL A 168 22.84 11.21 -10.82
CA VAL A 168 21.74 11.98 -10.22
C VAL A 168 22.09 13.47 -10.24
N ASP A 169 21.31 14.26 -10.97
CA ASP A 169 21.50 15.70 -11.14
C ASP A 169 20.25 16.47 -10.68
N PRO A 170 20.08 16.71 -9.37
CA PRO A 170 18.87 17.30 -8.83
C PRO A 170 18.65 18.74 -9.30
N VAL A 171 19.72 19.47 -9.62
CA VAL A 171 19.68 20.85 -10.11
C VAL A 171 19.09 20.90 -11.52
N LYS A 172 19.57 20.04 -12.42
CA LYS A 172 19.04 19.95 -13.79
C LYS A 172 17.59 19.49 -13.79
N GLY A 173 17.25 18.53 -12.92
CA GLY A 173 15.87 18.13 -12.68
C GLY A 173 14.98 19.29 -12.24
N LEU A 174 15.43 20.11 -11.28
CA LEU A 174 14.68 21.27 -10.80
C LEU A 174 14.42 22.32 -11.89
N LEU A 175 15.42 22.58 -12.75
CA LEU A 175 15.26 23.50 -13.89
C LEU A 175 14.19 23.01 -14.87
N TYR A 176 14.19 21.72 -15.20
CA TYR A 176 13.19 21.12 -16.08
C TYR A 176 11.80 21.11 -15.45
N TYR A 177 11.67 20.85 -14.15
CA TYR A 177 10.39 21.01 -13.46
C TYR A 177 9.88 22.45 -13.56
N GLN A 178 10.74 23.45 -13.34
CA GLN A 178 10.35 24.86 -13.43
C GLN A 178 9.90 25.24 -14.84
N ARG A 179 10.62 24.76 -15.87
CA ARG A 179 10.25 25.00 -17.27
C ARG A 179 8.93 24.32 -17.62
N SER A 180 8.75 23.05 -17.26
CA SER A 180 7.50 22.31 -17.50
C SER A 180 6.31 22.96 -16.77
N ALA A 181 6.50 23.41 -15.53
CA ALA A 181 5.49 24.15 -14.78
C ALA A 181 5.12 25.49 -15.45
N SER A 182 6.10 26.20 -16.03
CA SER A 182 5.85 27.45 -16.77
C SER A 182 5.03 27.24 -18.05
N LEU A 183 5.12 26.05 -18.66
CA LEU A 183 4.31 25.64 -19.80
C LEU A 183 2.89 25.20 -19.40
N GLY A 184 2.62 25.04 -18.10
CA GLY A 184 1.29 24.74 -17.58
C GLY A 184 1.05 23.30 -17.16
N ASP A 185 2.07 22.43 -17.14
CA ASP A 185 1.90 21.04 -16.70
C ASP A 185 1.56 20.96 -15.20
N ILE A 186 0.38 20.42 -14.90
CA ILE A 186 -0.15 20.23 -13.55
C ILE A 186 0.80 19.36 -12.72
N ARG A 187 1.36 18.31 -13.33
CA ARG A 187 2.23 17.33 -12.65
C ARG A 187 3.53 17.98 -12.19
N ALA A 188 4.12 18.81 -13.05
CA ALA A 188 5.34 19.55 -12.73
C ALA A 188 5.09 20.60 -11.63
N LYS A 189 3.97 21.34 -11.71
CA LYS A 189 3.57 22.29 -10.66
C LYS A 189 3.39 21.57 -9.32
N GLN A 190 2.74 20.41 -9.31
CA GLN A 190 2.52 19.63 -8.09
C GLN A 190 3.83 19.10 -7.50
N ALA A 191 4.72 18.56 -8.35
CA ALA A 191 6.04 18.09 -7.92
C ALA A 191 6.88 19.23 -7.30
N LEU A 192 6.83 20.43 -7.88
CA LEU A 192 7.48 21.62 -7.30
C LEU A 192 6.84 22.02 -5.97
N ALA A 193 5.50 22.05 -5.90
CA ALA A 193 4.77 22.37 -4.68
C ALA A 193 5.13 21.40 -3.54
N TYR A 194 5.21 20.10 -3.84
CA TYR A 194 5.65 19.07 -2.90
C TYR A 194 7.10 19.30 -2.45
N LYS A 195 8.02 19.61 -3.38
CA LYS A 195 9.43 19.90 -3.04
C LYS A 195 9.57 21.12 -2.13
N TYR A 196 8.84 22.21 -2.39
CA TYR A 196 8.83 23.40 -1.52
C TYR A 196 8.21 23.14 -0.15
N LEU A 197 7.14 22.34 -0.08
CA LEU A 197 6.48 21.99 1.17
C LEU A 197 7.38 21.11 2.07
N SER A 198 8.03 20.12 1.46
CA SER A 198 8.86 19.12 2.17
C SER A 198 10.32 19.52 2.35
N GLY A 199 10.79 20.53 1.61
CA GLY A 199 12.19 20.97 1.62
C GLY A 199 13.15 19.99 0.93
N ILE A 200 12.70 19.32 -0.14
CA ILE A 200 13.54 18.34 -0.89
C ILE A 200 14.32 19.07 -1.99
N ASN A 201 15.65 19.11 -1.86
CA ASN A 201 16.58 19.79 -2.78
C ASN A 201 16.34 21.31 -2.95
N VAL A 202 15.40 21.88 -2.20
CA VAL A 202 15.08 23.31 -2.14
C VAL A 202 14.80 23.69 -0.68
N PRO A 203 15.04 24.95 -0.28
CA PRO A 203 14.63 25.42 1.04
C PRO A 203 13.10 25.34 1.19
N ARG A 204 12.65 25.00 2.39
CA ARG A 204 11.22 24.90 2.72
C ARG A 204 10.57 26.28 2.60
N ASP A 205 9.51 26.37 1.79
CA ASP A 205 8.78 27.62 1.53
C ASP A 205 7.28 27.30 1.37
N CYS A 206 6.51 27.51 2.45
CA CYS A 206 5.10 27.17 2.47
C CYS A 206 4.26 28.06 1.54
N ASN A 207 4.65 29.33 1.36
CA ASN A 207 3.85 30.30 0.60
C ASN A 207 3.88 29.97 -0.89
N LYS A 208 5.06 29.60 -1.42
CA LYS A 208 5.18 29.12 -2.81
C LYS A 208 4.45 27.80 -3.02
N ALA A 209 4.57 26.87 -2.08
CA ALA A 209 3.86 25.60 -2.15
C ALA A 209 2.34 25.82 -2.18
N LEU A 210 1.81 26.66 -1.29
CA LEU A 210 0.39 27.01 -1.23
C LEU A 210 -0.10 27.65 -2.52
N LEU A 211 0.67 28.59 -3.10
CA LEU A 211 0.31 29.25 -4.36
C LEU A 211 0.16 28.25 -5.50
N LEU A 212 1.14 27.34 -5.66
CA LEU A 212 1.12 26.31 -6.70
C LEU A 212 -0.03 25.32 -6.48
N TYR A 213 -0.21 24.83 -5.25
CA TYR A 213 -1.31 23.91 -4.95
C TYR A 213 -2.68 24.54 -5.17
N ARG A 214 -2.86 25.81 -4.79
CA ARG A 214 -4.10 26.55 -5.03
C ARG A 214 -4.37 26.70 -6.53
N GLU A 215 -3.36 27.06 -7.32
CA GLU A 215 -3.51 27.18 -8.77
C GLU A 215 -3.97 25.86 -9.41
N ILE A 216 -3.36 24.74 -9.02
CA ILE A 216 -3.78 23.42 -9.51
C ILE A 216 -5.20 23.08 -9.03
N ALA A 217 -5.50 23.33 -7.75
CA ALA A 217 -6.81 23.03 -7.19
C ALA A 217 -7.92 23.83 -7.90
N ASP A 218 -7.67 25.09 -8.23
CA ASP A 218 -8.58 25.93 -9.01
C ASP A 218 -8.77 25.38 -10.43
N GLN A 219 -7.69 24.94 -11.09
CA GLN A 219 -7.76 24.30 -12.41
C GLN A 219 -8.60 23.02 -12.38
N VAL A 220 -8.39 22.16 -11.38
CA VAL A 220 -9.15 20.92 -11.19
C VAL A 220 -10.62 21.24 -10.87
N ARG A 221 -10.90 22.21 -9.99
CA ARG A 221 -12.27 22.63 -9.67
C ARG A 221 -13.02 23.12 -10.90
N ASN A 222 -12.36 23.90 -11.76
CA ASN A 222 -12.93 24.46 -12.98
C ASN A 222 -13.15 23.42 -14.08
N SER A 223 -12.49 22.26 -14.01
CA SER A 223 -12.71 21.15 -14.96
C SER A 223 -14.07 20.47 -14.77
N TYR A 224 -14.66 20.57 -13.58
CA TYR A 224 -15.96 20.00 -13.25
C TYR A 224 -17.10 20.98 -13.49
N SER A 225 -18.20 20.49 -14.06
CA SER A 225 -19.45 21.25 -14.14
C SER A 225 -20.06 21.46 -12.75
N ASP A 226 -20.86 22.52 -12.59
CA ASP A 226 -21.57 22.77 -11.34
C ASP A 226 -22.51 21.61 -10.95
N GLN A 227 -23.12 20.94 -11.93
CA GLN A 227 -23.96 19.77 -11.66
C GLN A 227 -23.14 18.61 -11.05
N GLN A 228 -21.95 18.34 -11.58
CA GLN A 228 -21.06 17.29 -11.06
C GLN A 228 -20.50 17.65 -9.68
N TRP A 229 -20.22 18.93 -9.42
CA TRP A 229 -19.67 19.33 -8.14
C TRP A 229 -20.71 19.42 -7.04
N GLU A 230 -21.92 19.91 -7.37
CA GLU A 230 -22.95 20.20 -6.38
C GLU A 230 -23.93 19.06 -6.17
N VAL A 231 -24.32 18.34 -7.22
CA VAL A 231 -25.37 17.32 -7.14
C VAL A 231 -24.76 15.94 -6.88
N ILE A 232 -23.91 15.47 -7.79
CA ILE A 232 -23.29 14.14 -7.73
C ILE A 232 -21.87 14.23 -8.25
N PHE A 233 -20.92 13.97 -7.35
CA PHE A 233 -19.53 13.85 -7.74
C PHE A 233 -19.31 12.55 -8.54
N PRO A 234 -18.73 12.61 -9.75
CA PRO A 234 -18.60 11.43 -10.61
C PRO A 234 -17.72 10.39 -9.92
N TYR A 235 -18.22 9.16 -9.83
CA TYR A 235 -17.42 8.08 -9.29
C TYR A 235 -16.45 7.59 -10.36
N VAL A 236 -15.15 7.58 -10.04
CA VAL A 236 -14.11 7.00 -10.88
C VAL A 236 -13.22 6.10 -10.02
N GLU A 237 -12.72 5.03 -10.63
CA GLU A 237 -11.85 4.05 -9.99
C GLU A 237 -10.53 4.70 -9.55
N SER A 238 -10.23 4.65 -8.24
CA SER A 238 -8.94 5.09 -7.70
C SER A 238 -7.93 3.95 -7.64
N TYR A 239 -6.71 4.21 -8.09
CA TYR A 239 -5.55 3.30 -8.06
C TYR A 239 -4.44 3.80 -7.11
N ASN A 240 -4.74 4.84 -6.31
CA ASN A 240 -3.94 5.34 -5.20
C ASN A 240 -3.90 4.33 -4.03
N VAL A 241 -3.15 3.24 -4.22
CA VAL A 241 -3.03 2.10 -3.31
C VAL A 241 -1.58 1.67 -3.22
N ARG A 242 -1.16 1.19 -2.05
CA ARG A 242 0.18 0.62 -1.85
C ARG A 242 0.19 -0.82 -2.35
N ILE A 243 1.11 -1.14 -3.25
CA ILE A 243 1.33 -2.51 -3.74
C ILE A 243 1.50 -3.54 -2.61
N PRO A 244 2.32 -3.31 -1.56
CA PRO A 244 2.51 -4.34 -0.52
C PRO A 244 1.23 -4.67 0.27
N ASP A 245 0.20 -3.81 0.25
CA ASP A 245 -1.04 -4.08 0.97
C ASP A 245 -1.89 -5.19 0.33
N PHE A 246 -1.58 -5.61 -0.90
CA PHE A 246 -2.20 -6.79 -1.53
C PHE A 246 -1.70 -8.10 -0.93
N SER A 247 -0.48 -8.14 -0.39
CA SER A 247 0.18 -9.36 0.12
C SER A 247 0.38 -9.34 1.64
N GLU A 248 -0.54 -8.69 2.38
CA GLU A 248 -0.54 -8.55 3.85
C GLU A 248 0.17 -7.32 4.45
N GLY A 249 0.60 -6.36 3.64
CA GLY A 249 1.19 -5.10 4.08
C GLY A 249 2.72 -5.14 4.16
N LEU A 250 3.35 -3.97 4.39
CA LEU A 250 4.80 -3.81 4.26
C LEU A 250 5.64 -4.63 5.26
N LEU A 251 5.15 -4.79 6.50
CA LEU A 251 5.78 -5.60 7.57
C LEU A 251 5.06 -6.93 7.82
N GLY A 252 4.03 -7.24 7.03
CA GLY A 252 3.17 -8.42 7.20
C GLY A 252 1.98 -8.21 8.14
N ARG A 253 1.10 -9.23 8.16
CA ARG A 253 -0.22 -9.16 8.80
C ARG A 253 -0.12 -8.90 10.31
N SER A 254 -0.92 -7.96 10.80
CA SER A 254 -1.06 -7.61 12.22
C SER A 254 0.16 -6.96 12.91
N LEU A 255 1.30 -6.88 12.22
CA LEU A 255 2.47 -6.15 12.68
C LEU A 255 2.51 -4.72 12.11
N SER A 256 2.04 -4.56 10.87
CA SER A 256 1.86 -3.25 10.24
C SER A 256 1.00 -2.33 11.11
N SER A 257 1.53 -1.15 11.41
CA SER A 257 0.83 -0.14 12.19
C SER A 257 -0.13 0.69 11.33
N MET A 258 0.11 0.74 10.01
CA MET A 258 -0.79 1.36 9.06
C MET A 258 -1.97 0.45 8.72
N ALA A 259 -3.16 1.04 8.60
CA ALA A 259 -4.30 0.35 8.02
C ALA A 259 -4.04 0.05 6.55
N LEU A 260 -4.54 -1.08 6.06
CA LEU A 260 -4.44 -1.47 4.66
C LEU A 260 -5.14 -0.44 3.77
N SER A 261 -4.50 -0.05 2.67
CA SER A 261 -5.02 0.92 1.71
C SER A 261 -6.01 0.30 0.71
N THR A 262 -6.12 -1.04 0.67
CA THR A 262 -6.99 -1.79 -0.22
C THR A 262 -8.47 -1.65 0.17
N LYS A 263 -9.22 -0.84 -0.59
CA LYS A 263 -10.66 -0.57 -0.35
C LYS A 263 -11.60 -1.27 -1.33
N ARG A 264 -11.11 -1.58 -2.54
CA ARG A 264 -11.89 -2.15 -3.67
C ARG A 264 -11.47 -3.58 -4.00
N MET A 265 -11.23 -4.41 -2.98
CA MET A 265 -11.09 -5.86 -3.19
C MET A 265 -12.47 -6.47 -3.45
N ALA A 266 -12.49 -7.62 -4.11
CA ALA A 266 -13.73 -8.37 -4.32
C ALA A 266 -14.42 -8.58 -2.97
N SER A 267 -15.72 -8.29 -2.92
CA SER A 267 -16.48 -8.36 -1.68
C SER A 267 -16.60 -9.82 -1.23
N ALA A 268 -15.83 -10.19 -0.21
CA ALA A 268 -16.01 -11.47 0.46
C ALA A 268 -17.28 -11.40 1.33
N ARG A 269 -18.01 -12.51 1.41
CA ARG A 269 -19.14 -12.64 2.34
C ARG A 269 -18.66 -12.23 3.73
N PRO A 270 -19.35 -11.28 4.42
CA PRO A 270 -18.97 -10.93 5.77
C PRO A 270 -19.03 -12.19 6.62
N ASP A 271 -17.95 -12.47 7.38
CA ASP A 271 -17.88 -13.65 8.24
C ASP A 271 -19.19 -13.80 9.01
N ILE A 272 -19.77 -15.00 8.96
CA ILE A 272 -21.10 -15.30 9.50
C ILE A 272 -21.12 -15.08 11.03
N THR A 273 -19.95 -15.12 11.67
CA THR A 273 -19.71 -14.75 13.08
C THR A 273 -19.72 -13.24 13.35
N SER A 274 -19.86 -12.41 12.31
CA SER A 274 -19.90 -10.97 12.45
C SER A 274 -21.09 -10.56 13.33
N SER A 275 -20.82 -9.62 14.24
CA SER A 275 -21.82 -9.03 15.13
C SER A 275 -23.02 -8.40 14.39
N PHE A 276 -22.94 -8.23 13.07
CA PHE A 276 -23.97 -7.66 12.23
C PHE A 276 -25.03 -8.70 11.82
N LEU A 277 -24.62 -9.84 11.28
CA LEU A 277 -25.56 -10.90 10.85
C LEU A 277 -26.29 -11.51 12.05
N THR A 278 -25.58 -11.69 13.17
CA THR A 278 -26.17 -12.12 14.45
C THR A 278 -27.20 -11.14 15.00
N LYS A 279 -26.99 -9.82 14.86
CA LYS A 279 -27.99 -8.79 15.23
C LYS A 279 -29.20 -8.77 14.29
N MET A 280 -29.00 -9.07 13.01
CA MET A 280 -30.08 -9.10 12.02
C MET A 280 -30.99 -10.32 12.18
N ASN A 281 -30.47 -11.43 12.70
CA ASN A 281 -31.25 -12.64 12.96
C ASN A 281 -31.79 -12.75 14.41
N GLY A 282 -31.88 -11.62 15.14
CA GLY A 282 -32.47 -11.58 16.48
C GLY A 282 -31.60 -12.13 17.62
N GLY A 283 -30.28 -12.23 17.43
CA GLY A 283 -29.34 -12.68 18.46
C GLY A 283 -29.12 -14.20 18.51
N ASN A 284 -29.83 -14.97 17.69
CA ASN A 284 -29.53 -16.38 17.51
C ASN A 284 -28.25 -16.51 16.66
N ILE A 285 -27.18 -17.01 17.28
CA ILE A 285 -25.97 -17.40 16.57
C ILE A 285 -26.36 -18.60 15.71
N VAL A 286 -26.42 -18.42 14.40
CA VAL A 286 -26.56 -19.52 13.45
C VAL A 286 -25.24 -20.28 13.48
N LEU A 287 -25.11 -21.27 14.38
CA LEU A 287 -24.04 -22.26 14.37
C LEU A 287 -24.45 -23.42 13.48
N GLN A 288 -24.69 -23.14 12.21
CA GLN A 288 -24.73 -24.19 11.20
C GLN A 288 -24.45 -23.50 9.89
N PHE A 289 -23.24 -23.67 9.34
CA PHE A 289 -22.95 -23.88 7.93
C PHE A 289 -21.46 -24.16 7.79
N GLY A 290 -21.12 -25.04 6.85
CA GLY A 290 -19.86 -25.78 6.78
C GLY A 290 -18.60 -24.94 6.96
N LEU A 291 -17.61 -25.53 7.62
CA LEU A 291 -16.23 -25.09 7.58
C LEU A 291 -15.84 -24.84 6.12
N GLY A 292 -15.85 -23.58 5.70
CA GLY A 292 -15.28 -23.14 4.44
C GLY A 292 -13.78 -23.31 4.49
N SER A 293 -13.32 -24.55 4.33
CA SER A 293 -11.98 -24.81 3.84
C SER A 293 -11.88 -24.21 2.45
N SER A 294 -10.75 -23.58 2.19
CA SER A 294 -10.28 -22.97 0.95
C SER A 294 -10.14 -23.96 -0.23
N SER A 295 -11.12 -24.84 -0.41
CA SER A 295 -11.15 -25.86 -1.45
C SER A 295 -12.55 -25.93 -2.04
N SER A 296 -12.66 -25.41 -3.26
CA SER A 296 -13.75 -25.63 -4.19
C SER A 296 -14.12 -27.11 -4.29
N SER A 297 -15.29 -27.48 -3.78
CA SER A 297 -16.08 -28.56 -4.38
C SER A 297 -17.55 -28.35 -4.03
N PHE A 298 -18.30 -27.96 -5.05
CA PHE A 298 -19.75 -27.84 -5.07
C PHE A 298 -20.37 -29.22 -4.75
N SER A 299 -20.97 -29.38 -3.56
CA SER A 299 -21.98 -30.41 -3.33
C SER A 299 -23.32 -29.71 -3.21
N SER A 300 -24.13 -29.87 -4.25
CA SER A 300 -25.47 -29.32 -4.42
C SER A 300 -26.47 -29.95 -3.44
N ASP A 301 -26.94 -29.17 -2.48
CA ASP A 301 -28.21 -29.43 -1.79
C ASP A 301 -29.22 -28.35 -2.19
N PRO A 302 -30.31 -28.70 -2.92
CA PRO A 302 -31.17 -27.72 -3.60
C PRO A 302 -32.06 -26.87 -2.69
N ASP A 303 -32.15 -27.17 -1.39
CA ASP A 303 -33.02 -26.48 -0.44
C ASP A 303 -32.31 -25.40 0.40
N GLU A 304 -30.97 -25.39 0.45
CA GLU A 304 -30.16 -24.34 1.12
C GLU A 304 -29.83 -23.15 0.19
N ASP A 305 -30.08 -23.29 -1.11
CA ASP A 305 -29.69 -22.34 -2.17
C ASP A 305 -30.49 -21.02 -2.20
N ASN A 306 -31.70 -20.96 -1.63
CA ASN A 306 -32.58 -19.80 -1.79
C ASN A 306 -32.30 -18.63 -0.84
N VAL A 307 -31.72 -18.89 0.34
CA VAL A 307 -31.51 -17.83 1.36
C VAL A 307 -30.32 -16.95 1.00
N ASP A 308 -29.29 -17.53 0.39
CA ASP A 308 -28.01 -16.86 0.12
C ASP A 308 -27.94 -16.21 -1.27
N ARG A 309 -28.79 -16.62 -2.21
CA ARG A 309 -28.79 -16.12 -3.59
C ARG A 309 -28.90 -14.61 -3.70
N LEU A 310 -29.71 -13.96 -2.86
CA LEU A 310 -29.90 -12.51 -2.90
C LEU A 310 -28.67 -11.74 -2.39
N VAL A 311 -27.95 -12.33 -1.43
CA VAL A 311 -26.70 -11.78 -0.89
C VAL A 311 -25.64 -11.79 -1.98
N ASP A 312 -25.52 -12.90 -2.69
CA ASP A 312 -24.59 -13.05 -3.81
C ASP A 312 -24.96 -12.10 -4.95
N ILE A 313 -26.24 -12.00 -5.32
CA ILE A 313 -26.65 -11.04 -6.35
C ILE A 313 -26.33 -9.60 -5.95
N PHE A 314 -26.52 -9.22 -4.68
CA PHE A 314 -26.19 -7.88 -4.22
C PHE A 314 -24.69 -7.60 -4.34
N PHE A 315 -23.84 -8.48 -3.82
CA PHE A 315 -22.38 -8.29 -3.84
C PHE A 315 -21.81 -8.30 -5.24
N THR A 316 -22.36 -9.13 -6.13
CA THR A 316 -21.94 -9.18 -7.54
C THR A 316 -22.35 -7.93 -8.30
N ALA A 317 -23.57 -7.44 -8.11
CA ALA A 317 -24.01 -6.16 -8.64
C ALA A 317 -23.16 -4.99 -8.09
N TRP A 318 -22.78 -5.05 -6.81
CA TRP A 318 -21.98 -4.03 -6.16
C TRP A 318 -20.53 -3.99 -6.65
N ASP A 319 -19.91 -5.15 -6.81
CA ASP A 319 -18.55 -5.28 -7.34
C ASP A 319 -18.50 -4.89 -8.82
N ASP A 320 -19.54 -5.19 -9.59
CA ASP A 320 -19.67 -4.69 -10.97
C ASP A 320 -19.86 -3.17 -11.05
N TYR A 321 -20.64 -2.60 -10.13
CA TYR A 321 -20.87 -1.16 -10.09
C TYR A 321 -19.62 -0.38 -9.72
N LYS A 322 -18.91 -0.81 -8.66
CA LYS A 322 -17.71 -0.14 -8.18
C LYS A 322 -16.44 -0.49 -8.95
N GLY A 323 -16.36 -1.70 -9.50
CA GLY A 323 -15.12 -2.27 -10.01
C GLY A 323 -14.14 -2.64 -8.90
N THR A 324 -13.39 -3.72 -9.11
CA THR A 324 -12.25 -4.09 -8.26
C THR A 324 -10.95 -3.50 -8.84
N TYR A 325 -9.79 -3.82 -8.27
CA TYR A 325 -8.51 -3.45 -8.87
C TYR A 325 -8.17 -4.28 -10.12
N THR A 326 -8.59 -5.54 -10.15
CA THR A 326 -8.33 -6.48 -11.25
C THR A 326 -9.39 -6.41 -12.34
N ARG A 327 -10.63 -6.07 -11.95
CA ARG A 327 -11.79 -6.01 -12.83
C ARG A 327 -12.36 -4.60 -12.91
N GLY A 328 -12.37 -4.04 -14.12
CA GLY A 328 -13.00 -2.75 -14.37
C GLY A 328 -14.52 -2.77 -14.15
N ARG A 329 -15.08 -1.62 -13.79
CA ARG A 329 -16.52 -1.41 -13.60
C ARG A 329 -17.34 -1.75 -14.86
N ASN A 330 -18.52 -2.34 -14.64
CA ASN A 330 -19.51 -2.62 -15.68
C ASN A 330 -20.93 -2.30 -15.16
N CYS A 331 -21.29 -1.02 -15.23
CA CYS A 331 -22.56 -0.52 -14.70
C CYS A 331 -23.79 -1.03 -15.47
N GLU A 332 -23.67 -1.27 -16.77
CA GLU A 332 -24.77 -1.83 -17.57
C GLU A 332 -25.13 -3.23 -17.11
N ARG A 333 -24.11 -4.05 -16.80
CA ARG A 333 -24.32 -5.41 -16.28
C ARG A 333 -24.96 -5.36 -14.90
N ALA A 334 -24.43 -4.53 -14.00
CA ALA A 334 -24.99 -4.31 -12.68
C ALA A 334 -26.47 -3.89 -12.75
N ARG A 335 -26.81 -2.93 -13.62
CA ARG A 335 -28.19 -2.47 -13.84
C ARG A 335 -29.10 -3.61 -14.31
N LYS A 336 -28.70 -4.35 -15.34
CA LYS A 336 -29.48 -5.47 -15.90
C LYS A 336 -29.74 -6.55 -14.83
N LEU A 337 -28.73 -6.85 -14.02
CA LEU A 337 -28.84 -7.81 -12.91
C LEU A 337 -29.84 -7.34 -11.85
N LEU A 338 -29.79 -6.06 -11.46
CA LEU A 338 -30.70 -5.48 -10.47
C LEU A 338 -32.14 -5.31 -11.00
N GLU A 339 -32.32 -5.04 -12.30
CA GLU A 339 -33.65 -5.04 -12.91
C GLU A 339 -34.26 -6.43 -12.94
N PHE A 340 -33.44 -7.45 -13.20
CA PHE A 340 -33.87 -8.84 -13.11
C PHE A 340 -34.30 -9.19 -11.68
N THR A 341 -33.52 -8.81 -10.66
CA THR A 341 -33.91 -9.07 -9.27
C THR A 341 -35.19 -8.35 -8.88
N TYR A 342 -35.39 -7.11 -9.32
CA TYR A 342 -36.62 -6.39 -9.06
C TYR A 342 -37.85 -7.11 -9.66
N ARG A 343 -37.75 -7.62 -10.89
CA ARG A 343 -38.87 -8.29 -11.56
C ARG A 343 -39.28 -9.61 -10.88
N GLU A 344 -38.30 -10.38 -10.43
CA GLU A 344 -38.55 -11.69 -9.81
C GLU A 344 -39.01 -11.54 -8.35
N TYR A 345 -38.37 -10.67 -7.56
CA TYR A 345 -38.52 -10.68 -6.11
C TYR A 345 -39.54 -9.67 -5.53
N ASP A 346 -40.01 -8.66 -6.29
CA ASP A 346 -40.90 -7.63 -5.73
C ASP A 346 -42.27 -8.16 -5.28
N GLY A 347 -42.74 -9.26 -5.87
CA GLY A 347 -43.99 -9.94 -5.47
C GLY A 347 -43.90 -10.64 -4.12
N ASP A 348 -42.70 -11.14 -3.77
CA ASP A 348 -42.49 -12.06 -2.65
C ASP A 348 -41.96 -11.38 -1.39
N VAL A 349 -41.87 -10.04 -1.37
CA VAL A 349 -41.28 -9.27 -0.26
C VAL A 349 -41.90 -9.59 1.11
N ARG A 350 -43.19 -9.94 1.14
CA ARG A 350 -43.88 -10.33 2.38
C ARG A 350 -43.44 -11.68 2.91
N LEU A 351 -43.00 -12.59 2.04
CA LEU A 351 -42.56 -13.94 2.36
C LEU A 351 -41.08 -13.98 2.78
N MET A 352 -40.30 -12.96 2.43
CA MET A 352 -38.88 -12.88 2.73
C MET A 352 -38.57 -12.69 4.21
N ASP A 353 -37.43 -13.23 4.63
CA ASP A 353 -36.84 -13.00 5.95
C ASP A 353 -36.29 -11.58 6.09
N ASN A 354 -36.01 -11.14 7.32
CA ASN A 354 -35.46 -9.80 7.58
C ASN A 354 -34.13 -9.55 6.86
N LEU A 355 -33.25 -10.57 6.80
CA LEU A 355 -31.97 -10.49 6.09
C LEU A 355 -32.16 -10.33 4.58
N GLN A 356 -33.07 -11.11 4.00
CA GLN A 356 -33.41 -11.04 2.59
C GLN A 356 -34.06 -9.70 2.25
N ARG A 357 -35.02 -9.22 3.06
CA ARG A 357 -35.61 -7.88 2.88
C ARG A 357 -34.55 -6.79 2.94
N PHE A 358 -33.58 -6.90 3.85
CA PHE A 358 -32.48 -5.95 3.92
C PHE A 358 -31.66 -5.94 2.61
N PHE A 359 -31.16 -7.10 2.15
CA PHE A 359 -30.38 -7.16 0.91
C PHE A 359 -31.20 -6.81 -0.34
N TYR A 360 -32.49 -7.12 -0.35
CA TYR A 360 -33.40 -6.72 -1.43
C TYR A 360 -33.57 -5.19 -1.45
N GLY A 361 -33.81 -4.58 -0.30
CA GLY A 361 -33.81 -3.12 -0.16
C GLY A 361 -32.48 -2.50 -0.61
N ARG A 362 -31.35 -3.12 -0.27
CA ARG A 362 -30.03 -2.67 -0.73
C ARG A 362 -29.85 -2.79 -2.24
N CYS A 363 -30.43 -3.80 -2.88
CA CYS A 363 -30.48 -3.90 -4.35
C CYS A 363 -31.29 -2.74 -4.95
N LEU A 364 -32.46 -2.44 -4.36
CA LEU A 364 -33.30 -1.31 -4.79
C LEU A 364 -32.63 0.05 -4.57
N ASP A 365 -31.90 0.23 -3.46
CA ASP A 365 -31.06 1.41 -3.20
C ASP A 365 -30.07 1.62 -4.35
N LEU A 366 -29.33 0.55 -4.71
CA LEU A 366 -28.31 0.59 -5.75
C LEU A 366 -28.92 0.85 -7.13
N LEU A 367 -30.06 0.21 -7.43
CA LEU A 367 -30.77 0.42 -8.68
C LEU A 367 -31.29 1.86 -8.80
N GLY A 368 -31.93 2.37 -7.75
CA GLY A 368 -32.40 3.75 -7.68
C GLY A 368 -31.25 4.75 -7.82
N HIS A 369 -30.11 4.46 -7.21
CA HIS A 369 -28.89 5.25 -7.34
C HIS A 369 -28.36 5.27 -8.79
N ILE A 370 -28.28 4.12 -9.47
CA ILE A 370 -27.83 4.05 -10.88
C ILE A 370 -28.74 4.88 -11.80
N TYR A 371 -30.05 4.82 -11.59
CA TYR A 371 -30.99 5.64 -12.37
C TYR A 371 -30.89 7.14 -12.08
N PHE A 372 -30.53 7.50 -10.84
CA PHE A 372 -30.29 8.88 -10.43
C PHE A 372 -29.01 9.45 -11.04
N THR A 373 -27.91 8.68 -10.97
CA THR A 373 -26.62 9.08 -11.51
C THR A 373 -26.59 9.04 -13.03
N GLY A 374 -27.37 8.16 -13.66
CA GLY A 374 -27.36 7.92 -15.10
C GLY A 374 -26.14 7.09 -15.55
N GLU A 375 -25.43 6.44 -14.63
CA GLU A 375 -24.23 5.66 -14.97
C GLU A 375 -24.58 4.40 -15.75
N GLY A 376 -24.14 4.31 -17.01
CA GLY A 376 -24.49 3.21 -17.93
C GLY A 376 -25.85 3.37 -18.62
N LEU A 377 -26.37 4.60 -18.67
CA LEU A 377 -27.58 5.03 -19.38
C LEU A 377 -27.26 6.28 -20.21
N ASP A 378 -28.01 6.50 -21.29
CA ASP A 378 -27.86 7.72 -22.12
C ASP A 378 -28.31 8.99 -21.38
N SER A 379 -29.26 8.87 -20.46
CA SER A 379 -29.76 9.97 -19.63
C SER A 379 -30.30 9.46 -18.28
N PRO A 380 -30.18 10.24 -17.19
CA PRO A 380 -30.73 9.88 -15.88
C PRO A 380 -32.26 9.86 -15.91
N ASN A 381 -32.87 8.90 -15.20
CA ASN A 381 -34.33 8.78 -15.07
C ASN A 381 -34.75 8.99 -13.61
N ILE A 382 -35.15 10.22 -13.29
CA ILE A 382 -35.44 10.65 -11.92
C ILE A 382 -36.73 10.03 -11.38
N GLU A 383 -37.75 9.83 -12.23
CA GLU A 383 -39.04 9.27 -11.80
C GLU A 383 -38.90 7.80 -11.37
N LEU A 384 -38.21 7.00 -12.19
CA LEU A 384 -37.94 5.60 -11.85
C LEU A 384 -37.03 5.51 -10.62
N SER A 385 -36.00 6.36 -10.56
CA SER A 385 -35.12 6.43 -9.38
C SER A 385 -35.93 6.69 -8.10
N GLU A 386 -36.77 7.72 -8.07
CA GLU A 386 -37.57 8.07 -6.90
C GLU A 386 -38.53 6.94 -6.50
N LYS A 387 -39.12 6.24 -7.48
CA LYS A 387 -39.96 5.06 -7.25
C LYS A 387 -39.19 3.95 -6.51
N TYR A 388 -38.02 3.57 -7.02
CA TYR A 388 -37.20 2.51 -6.43
C TYR A 388 -36.64 2.90 -5.07
N LEU A 389 -36.18 4.14 -4.90
CA LEU A 389 -35.66 4.65 -3.64
C LEU A 389 -36.72 4.69 -2.54
N LYS A 390 -37.93 5.21 -2.84
CA LYS A 390 -39.05 5.19 -1.87
C LYS A 390 -39.44 3.77 -1.48
N ARG A 391 -39.50 2.86 -2.47
CA ARG A 391 -39.79 1.43 -2.22
C ARG A 391 -38.73 0.82 -1.30
N SER A 392 -37.46 1.12 -1.52
CA SER A 392 -36.37 0.64 -0.70
C SER A 392 -36.47 1.11 0.76
N VAL A 393 -36.72 2.40 0.99
CA VAL A 393 -36.90 2.96 2.34
C VAL A 393 -37.99 2.19 3.10
N ILE A 394 -39.14 1.96 2.46
CA ILE A 394 -40.25 1.21 3.06
C ILE A 394 -39.84 -0.23 3.43
N VAL A 395 -39.12 -0.92 2.53
CA VAL A 395 -38.69 -2.30 2.77
C VAL A 395 -37.67 -2.39 3.91
N ILE A 396 -36.65 -1.52 3.90
CA ILE A 396 -35.58 -1.55 4.91
C ILE A 396 -36.14 -1.18 6.29
N GLU A 397 -36.93 -0.10 6.40
CA GLU A 397 -37.53 0.34 7.66
C GLU A 397 -38.52 -0.69 8.23
N SER A 398 -39.16 -1.50 7.37
CA SER A 398 -40.02 -2.61 7.81
C SER A 398 -39.27 -3.78 8.42
N SER A 399 -37.98 -3.94 8.09
CA SER A 399 -37.16 -5.07 8.55
C SER A 399 -36.43 -4.77 9.87
N GLN A 400 -35.93 -3.54 10.08
CA GLN A 400 -35.21 -3.13 11.29
C GLN A 400 -35.10 -1.59 11.41
N SER A 401 -34.61 -1.08 12.55
CA SER A 401 -34.29 0.33 12.80
C SER A 401 -33.02 0.82 12.08
N LEU A 402 -32.71 0.30 10.90
CA LEU A 402 -31.59 0.73 10.08
C LEU A 402 -32.10 1.73 9.03
N ILE A 403 -31.44 2.88 8.95
CA ILE A 403 -31.83 3.96 8.04
C ILE A 403 -31.18 3.69 6.68
N SER A 404 -32.00 3.65 5.62
CA SER A 404 -31.53 3.42 4.25
C SER A 404 -30.66 4.58 3.72
N ARG A 405 -29.67 4.23 2.89
CA ARG A 405 -28.84 5.20 2.15
C ARG A 405 -29.65 5.95 1.08
N ALA A 406 -30.77 5.40 0.63
CA ALA A 406 -31.67 6.03 -0.34
C ALA A 406 -32.15 7.42 0.10
N ASN A 407 -32.22 7.70 1.40
CA ASN A 407 -32.59 9.02 1.90
C ASN A 407 -31.61 10.12 1.43
N ILE A 408 -30.35 9.80 1.12
CA ILE A 408 -29.37 10.79 0.62
C ILE A 408 -29.79 11.22 -0.79
N ASP A 409 -30.02 10.24 -1.66
CA ASP A 409 -30.40 10.46 -3.05
C ASP A 409 -31.78 11.10 -3.15
N LEU A 410 -32.75 10.68 -2.32
CA LEU A 410 -34.05 11.35 -2.20
C LEU A 410 -33.90 12.81 -1.77
N GLY A 411 -33.04 13.10 -0.79
CA GLY A 411 -32.76 14.48 -0.37
C GLY A 411 -32.19 15.32 -1.51
N LEU A 412 -31.25 14.78 -2.28
CA LEU A 412 -30.66 15.45 -3.44
C LEU A 412 -31.69 15.68 -4.56
N ILE A 413 -32.54 14.68 -4.84
CA ILE A 413 -33.62 14.81 -5.82
C ILE A 413 -34.58 15.95 -5.42
N GLN A 414 -34.99 15.99 -4.16
CA GLN A 414 -35.88 17.04 -3.65
C GLN A 414 -35.24 18.42 -3.66
N GLN A 415 -33.96 18.53 -3.29
CA GLN A 415 -33.24 19.80 -3.26
C GLN A 415 -33.00 20.38 -4.66
N PHE A 416 -32.48 19.58 -5.60
CA PHE A 416 -32.03 20.10 -6.89
C PHE A 416 -33.09 20.06 -7.99
N TYR A 417 -33.93 19.01 -8.04
CA TYR A 417 -34.93 18.86 -9.10
C TYR A 417 -36.26 19.51 -8.72
N TYR A 418 -36.78 19.20 -7.53
CA TYR A 418 -38.06 19.75 -7.06
C TYR A 418 -37.93 21.09 -6.31
N LYS A 419 -36.71 21.51 -5.98
CA LYS A 419 -36.41 22.77 -5.26
C LYS A 419 -37.13 22.90 -3.91
N ASN A 420 -37.36 21.76 -3.26
CA ASN A 420 -38.01 21.70 -1.95
C ASN A 420 -36.98 21.45 -0.85
N ASP A 421 -36.41 22.55 -0.35
CA ASP A 421 -35.32 22.52 0.63
C ASP A 421 -35.76 21.98 2.00
N THR A 422 -37.05 22.13 2.38
CA THR A 422 -37.54 21.71 3.71
C THR A 422 -37.68 20.19 3.82
N THR A 423 -38.22 19.55 2.78
CA THR A 423 -38.30 18.09 2.72
C THR A 423 -36.91 17.48 2.60
N ALA A 424 -36.01 18.10 1.83
CA ALA A 424 -34.62 17.69 1.71
C ALA A 424 -33.89 17.68 3.07
N ILE A 425 -34.03 18.75 3.87
CA ILE A 425 -33.46 18.81 5.23
C ILE A 425 -34.02 17.66 6.10
N GLY A 426 -35.32 17.39 6.03
CA GLY A 426 -35.93 16.28 6.76
C GLY A 426 -35.33 14.91 6.39
N PHE A 427 -34.98 14.68 5.12
CA PHE A 427 -34.27 13.47 4.71
C PHE A 427 -32.82 13.45 5.22
N TYR A 428 -32.12 14.58 5.17
CA TYR A 428 -30.75 14.67 5.65
C TYR A 428 -30.62 14.47 7.17
N GLU A 429 -31.52 15.05 7.97
CA GLU A 429 -31.52 14.92 9.42
C GLU A 429 -31.71 13.46 9.87
N ARG A 430 -32.61 12.71 9.22
CA ARG A 430 -32.80 11.27 9.47
C ARG A 430 -31.48 10.51 9.32
N ILE A 431 -30.66 10.88 8.34
CA ILE A 431 -29.44 10.14 8.01
C ILE A 431 -28.29 10.44 8.97
N LEU A 432 -28.27 11.62 9.61
CA LEU A 432 -27.18 12.03 10.51
C LEU A 432 -26.98 11.08 11.71
N GLU A 433 -28.04 10.41 12.14
CA GLU A 433 -27.97 9.42 13.21
C GLU A 433 -27.32 8.09 12.77
N SER A 434 -27.23 7.86 11.45
CA SER A 434 -26.68 6.63 10.89
C SER A 434 -25.15 6.68 10.78
N LYS A 435 -24.50 5.52 10.91
CA LYS A 435 -23.05 5.40 10.62
C LYS A 435 -22.74 5.32 9.12
N ASN A 436 -23.76 5.11 8.28
CA ASN A 436 -23.61 4.69 6.89
C ASN A 436 -23.58 5.86 5.88
N HIS A 437 -23.54 7.10 6.36
CA HIS A 437 -23.64 8.25 5.47
C HIS A 437 -22.27 8.80 5.06
N ASN A 438 -22.18 9.17 3.78
CA ASN A 438 -20.99 9.83 3.25
C ASN A 438 -20.94 11.30 3.71
N GLY A 439 -19.79 11.96 3.51
CA GLY A 439 -19.64 13.40 3.79
C GLY A 439 -20.54 14.32 2.95
N VAL A 440 -21.26 13.78 1.96
CA VAL A 440 -22.22 14.48 1.09
C VAL A 440 -23.29 15.22 1.89
N VAL A 441 -23.90 14.57 2.89
CA VAL A 441 -25.01 15.17 3.66
C VAL A 441 -24.55 16.42 4.39
N TYR A 442 -23.40 16.35 5.07
CA TYR A 442 -22.83 17.50 5.77
C TYR A 442 -22.46 18.64 4.81
N PHE A 443 -21.94 18.32 3.62
CA PHE A 443 -21.64 19.29 2.59
C PHE A 443 -22.90 20.04 2.13
N GLN A 444 -23.99 19.33 1.85
CA GLN A 444 -25.26 19.96 1.45
C GLN A 444 -25.86 20.79 2.59
N LEU A 445 -25.88 20.27 3.82
CA LEU A 445 -26.37 21.00 4.98
C LEU A 445 -25.57 22.29 5.25
N ALA A 446 -24.24 22.25 5.06
CA ALA A 446 -23.40 23.45 5.20
C ALA A 446 -23.79 24.52 4.17
N LYS A 447 -24.04 24.14 2.92
CA LYS A 447 -24.51 25.04 1.85
C LYS A 447 -25.90 25.59 2.14
N LEU A 448 -26.83 24.74 2.57
CA LEU A 448 -28.20 25.15 2.92
C LEU A 448 -28.20 26.11 4.12
N LYS A 449 -27.38 25.88 5.13
CA LYS A 449 -27.22 26.80 6.27
C LYS A 449 -26.63 28.15 5.86
N LYS A 450 -25.69 28.16 4.90
CA LYS A 450 -25.17 29.40 4.30
C LYS A 450 -26.27 30.17 3.54
N LYS A 451 -27.15 29.45 2.84
CA LYS A 451 -28.31 30.02 2.12
C LYS A 451 -29.40 30.53 3.07
N TYR A 452 -29.64 29.82 4.18
CA TYR A 452 -30.66 30.12 5.18
C TYR A 452 -30.07 30.23 6.59
N PRO A 453 -29.55 31.40 6.99
CA PRO A 453 -28.91 31.59 8.29
C PRO A 453 -29.82 31.30 9.50
N HIS A 454 -31.15 31.46 9.35
CA HIS A 454 -32.14 31.33 10.43
C HIS A 454 -32.42 29.88 10.87
N LEU A 455 -32.04 28.87 10.08
CA LEU A 455 -32.24 27.47 10.43
C LEU A 455 -31.36 27.08 11.64
N LYS A 456 -31.88 26.31 12.61
CA LYS A 456 -31.13 25.87 13.81
C LYS A 456 -30.16 24.71 13.52
N LEU A 457 -29.33 24.80 12.47
CA LEU A 457 -28.25 23.86 12.20
C LEU A 457 -26.91 24.34 12.79
N SER A 458 -25.98 23.38 12.98
CA SER A 458 -24.59 23.63 13.35
C SER A 458 -23.88 24.58 12.37
N ASP A 459 -22.76 25.16 12.82
CA ASP A 459 -22.02 26.13 12.03
C ASP A 459 -21.53 25.52 10.69
N PRO A 460 -21.64 26.25 9.56
CA PRO A 460 -21.20 25.76 8.25
C PRO A 460 -19.75 25.28 8.22
N PHE A 461 -18.87 25.95 8.98
CA PHE A 461 -17.47 25.60 9.06
C PHE A 461 -17.25 24.23 9.71
N LEU A 462 -17.99 23.93 10.79
CA LEU A 462 -17.92 22.63 11.46
C LEU A 462 -18.49 21.52 10.58
N LEU A 463 -19.62 21.77 9.91
CA LEU A 463 -20.22 20.84 8.96
C LEU A 463 -19.26 20.55 7.79
N MET A 464 -18.55 21.56 7.29
CA MET A 464 -17.57 21.35 6.24
C MET A 464 -16.35 20.56 6.72
N PHE A 465 -15.89 20.80 7.96
CA PHE A 465 -14.84 20.01 8.58
C PHE A 465 -15.24 18.54 8.77
N THR A 466 -16.47 18.25 9.21
CA THR A 466 -16.96 16.87 9.33
C THR A 466 -17.15 16.19 7.98
N ALA A 467 -17.50 16.95 6.93
CA ALA A 467 -17.51 16.44 5.56
C ALA A 467 -16.10 16.11 5.06
N CYS A 468 -15.12 16.98 5.35
CA CYS A 468 -13.70 16.80 5.03
C CYS A 468 -13.11 15.57 5.73
N SER A 469 -13.39 15.37 7.02
CA SER A 469 -12.88 14.21 7.77
C SER A 469 -13.44 12.87 7.28
N ARG A 470 -14.58 12.89 6.58
CA ARG A 470 -15.15 11.73 5.87
C ARG A 470 -14.64 11.59 4.43
N ASN A 471 -13.64 12.37 4.04
CA ASN A 471 -12.99 12.36 2.72
C ASN A 471 -13.95 12.59 1.54
N TYR A 472 -14.95 13.47 1.70
CA TYR A 472 -15.76 13.90 0.56
C TYR A 472 -15.01 14.96 -0.25
N VAL A 473 -14.63 14.64 -1.49
CA VAL A 473 -13.65 15.42 -2.25
C VAL A 473 -14.04 16.89 -2.45
N PRO A 474 -15.29 17.23 -2.84
CA PRO A 474 -15.71 18.63 -2.93
C PRO A 474 -15.63 19.41 -1.62
N ALA A 475 -15.88 18.74 -0.49
CA ALA A 475 -15.78 19.38 0.82
C ALA A 475 -14.34 19.71 1.21
N ILE A 476 -13.35 18.92 0.77
CA ILE A 476 -11.94 19.19 1.08
C ILE A 476 -11.51 20.53 0.45
N TYR A 477 -11.87 20.76 -0.81
CA TYR A 477 -11.58 22.02 -1.51
C TYR A 477 -12.31 23.21 -0.88
N GLU A 478 -13.63 23.11 -0.66
CA GLU A 478 -14.40 24.21 -0.06
C GLU A 478 -13.92 24.52 1.37
N TYR A 479 -13.54 23.49 2.13
CA TYR A 479 -12.94 23.65 3.45
C TYR A 479 -11.60 24.39 3.37
N ALA A 480 -10.73 24.01 2.43
CA ALA A 480 -9.44 24.68 2.20
C ALA A 480 -9.63 26.17 1.85
N ARG A 481 -10.66 26.49 1.04
CA ARG A 481 -11.01 27.89 0.73
C ARG A 481 -11.51 28.66 1.95
N MET A 482 -12.32 28.03 2.80
CA MET A 482 -12.80 28.65 4.04
C MET A 482 -11.67 28.89 5.06
N THR A 483 -10.70 27.99 5.15
CA THR A 483 -9.53 28.16 6.03
C THR A 483 -8.57 29.23 5.50
N GLU A 484 -8.35 29.28 4.18
CA GLU A 484 -7.59 30.37 3.52
C GLU A 484 -8.23 31.74 3.74
N GLN A 485 -9.57 31.84 3.64
CA GLN A 485 -10.31 33.08 3.94
C GLN A 485 -10.28 33.49 5.42
N GLY A 486 -9.80 32.61 6.31
CA GLY A 486 -9.66 32.91 7.73
C GLY A 486 -10.98 32.98 8.49
N VAL A 487 -12.02 32.24 8.06
CA VAL A 487 -13.34 32.21 8.73
C VAL A 487 -13.22 31.89 10.22
N ASN A 488 -12.30 31.00 10.58
CA ASN A 488 -12.03 30.58 11.96
C ASN A 488 -10.96 31.42 12.69
N LYS A 489 -10.48 32.52 12.07
CA LYS A 489 -9.40 33.40 12.58
C LYS A 489 -8.08 32.69 12.95
N ARG A 490 -7.90 31.44 12.53
CA ARG A 490 -6.71 30.60 12.72
C ARG A 490 -6.21 30.18 11.34
N TYR A 491 -5.45 31.08 10.71
CA TYR A 491 -4.83 30.79 9.42
C TYR A 491 -3.42 30.22 9.63
N ASN A 492 -3.16 29.05 9.06
CA ASN A 492 -1.84 28.47 8.99
C ASN A 492 -1.53 28.08 7.53
N CYS A 493 -0.43 28.60 7.01
CA CYS A 493 0.06 28.33 5.66
C CYS A 493 0.34 26.84 5.43
N GLU A 494 0.87 26.14 6.43
CA GLU A 494 1.25 24.73 6.28
C GLU A 494 0.03 23.81 6.26
N GLU A 495 -0.94 24.08 7.14
CA GLU A 495 -2.19 23.34 7.21
C GLU A 495 -3.03 23.54 5.94
N THR A 496 -3.13 24.79 5.45
CA THR A 496 -3.84 25.10 4.20
C THR A 496 -3.17 24.45 2.99
N ALA A 497 -1.85 24.49 2.88
CA ALA A 497 -1.12 23.79 1.82
C ALA A 497 -1.34 22.28 1.88
N TYR A 498 -1.38 21.70 3.08
CA TYR A 498 -1.69 20.28 3.28
C TYR A 498 -3.13 19.92 2.89
N LEU A 499 -4.12 20.78 3.18
CA LEU A 499 -5.50 20.56 2.75
C LEU A 499 -5.64 20.54 1.23
N TYR A 500 -4.99 21.48 0.53
CA TYR A 500 -4.96 21.46 -0.93
C TYR A 500 -4.18 20.25 -1.48
N LYS A 501 -3.09 19.84 -0.84
CA LYS A 501 -2.40 18.59 -1.18
C LYS A 501 -3.34 17.39 -1.08
N ASN A 502 -4.08 17.25 0.03
CA ASN A 502 -5.02 16.16 0.24
C ASN A 502 -6.15 16.17 -0.80
N PHE A 503 -6.62 17.35 -1.20
CA PHE A 503 -7.60 17.47 -2.28
C PHE A 503 -7.06 16.90 -3.60
N LEU A 504 -5.83 17.24 -3.97
CA LEU A 504 -5.20 16.72 -5.18
C LEU A 504 -4.88 15.22 -5.11
N GLU A 505 -4.52 14.70 -3.93
CA GLU A 505 -4.32 13.26 -3.72
C GLU A 505 -5.64 12.47 -3.79
N ALA A 506 -6.76 13.11 -3.41
CA ALA A 506 -8.09 12.56 -3.60
C ALA A 506 -8.52 12.61 -5.08
N GLU A 507 -8.14 13.68 -5.80
CA GLU A 507 -8.34 13.86 -7.25
C GLU A 507 -7.24 13.19 -8.09
N GLU A 508 -7.01 11.91 -7.83
CA GLU A 508 -5.97 11.11 -8.47
C GLU A 508 -6.10 11.09 -10.01
N ILE A 509 -7.32 10.99 -10.56
CA ILE A 509 -7.51 10.73 -11.99
C ILE A 509 -7.04 11.89 -12.86
N SER A 510 -7.35 13.13 -12.45
CA SER A 510 -6.99 14.33 -13.19
C SER A 510 -5.50 14.63 -13.08
N VAL A 511 -4.91 14.33 -11.92
CA VAL A 511 -3.55 14.73 -11.57
C VAL A 511 -2.52 13.64 -11.88
N ALA A 512 -2.87 12.37 -11.64
CA ALA A 512 -2.01 11.20 -11.74
C ALA A 512 -2.67 10.00 -12.46
N PRO A 513 -3.11 10.15 -13.73
CA PRO A 513 -3.71 9.05 -14.50
C PRO A 513 -2.75 7.87 -14.72
N HIS A 514 -1.45 8.12 -14.64
CA HIS A 514 -0.42 7.10 -14.82
C HIS A 514 -0.40 6.04 -13.72
N LEU A 515 -1.03 6.26 -12.55
CA LEU A 515 -1.15 5.21 -11.51
C LEU A 515 -2.02 4.03 -11.98
N LYS A 516 -3.11 4.31 -12.70
CA LYS A 516 -3.91 3.26 -13.36
C LYS A 516 -3.07 2.48 -14.38
N THR A 517 -2.30 3.20 -15.19
CA THR A 517 -1.41 2.56 -16.17
C THR A 517 -0.32 1.74 -15.50
N ALA A 518 0.21 2.19 -14.36
CA ALA A 518 1.22 1.48 -13.59
C ALA A 518 0.70 0.12 -13.12
N TYR A 519 -0.52 0.10 -12.57
CA TYR A 519 -1.16 -1.12 -12.10
C TYR A 519 -1.53 -2.06 -13.26
N ALA A 520 -1.98 -1.52 -14.39
CA ALA A 520 -2.23 -2.30 -15.61
C ALA A 520 -0.96 -3.00 -16.12
N GLU A 521 0.17 -2.31 -16.16
CA GLU A 521 1.46 -2.90 -16.56
C GLU A 521 1.97 -3.92 -15.54
N LEU A 522 1.70 -3.72 -14.25
CA LEU A 522 2.01 -4.68 -13.20
C LEU A 522 1.26 -6.01 -13.42
N LEU A 523 -0.02 -5.95 -13.80
CA LEU A 523 -0.82 -7.13 -14.17
C LEU A 523 -0.27 -7.83 -15.42
N ASN A 524 0.26 -7.06 -16.38
CA ASN A 524 0.93 -7.58 -17.58
C ASN A 524 2.35 -8.13 -17.32
N ARG A 525 2.82 -8.14 -16.05
CA ARG A 525 4.17 -8.56 -15.62
C ARG A 525 5.32 -7.65 -16.08
N ASN A 526 5.01 -6.41 -16.47
CA ASN A 526 5.98 -5.39 -16.84
C ASN A 526 6.36 -4.51 -15.63
N SER A 527 7.12 -5.08 -14.70
CA SER A 527 7.48 -4.41 -13.44
C SER A 527 8.31 -3.13 -13.60
N GLU A 528 9.20 -3.04 -14.59
CA GLU A 528 10.07 -1.88 -14.78
C GLU A 528 9.31 -0.65 -15.33
N VAL A 529 8.34 -0.87 -16.22
CA VAL A 529 7.43 0.21 -16.68
C VAL A 529 6.52 0.65 -15.54
N ALA A 530 5.98 -0.30 -14.77
CA ALA A 530 5.20 -0.01 -13.58
C ALA A 530 6.02 0.84 -12.58
N LEU A 531 7.28 0.47 -12.32
CA LEU A 531 8.19 1.24 -11.48
C LEU A 531 8.35 2.67 -12.00
N TRP A 532 8.62 2.86 -13.29
CA TRP A 532 8.71 4.19 -13.89
C TRP A 532 7.44 5.02 -13.63
N ALA A 533 6.27 4.46 -13.90
CA ALA A 533 5.00 5.12 -13.66
C ALA A 533 4.80 5.50 -12.18
N TYR A 534 5.07 4.59 -11.24
CA TYR A 534 5.01 4.90 -9.81
C TYR A 534 6.01 5.99 -9.42
N THR A 535 7.18 6.07 -10.06
CA THR A 535 8.16 7.13 -9.75
C THR A 535 7.71 8.52 -10.22
N LEU A 536 6.95 8.61 -11.31
CA LEU A 536 6.31 9.87 -11.72
C LEU A 536 5.32 10.35 -10.64
N ALA A 537 4.49 9.46 -10.09
CA ALA A 537 3.57 9.77 -8.99
C ALA A 537 4.32 10.07 -7.68
N ALA A 538 5.41 9.36 -7.40
CA ALA A 538 6.23 9.59 -6.22
C ALA A 538 6.84 10.99 -6.25
N GLU A 539 7.36 11.46 -7.39
CA GLU A 539 7.88 12.82 -7.52
C GLU A 539 6.80 13.91 -7.43
N GLN A 540 5.54 13.59 -7.76
CA GLN A 540 4.37 14.45 -7.50
C GLN A 540 4.01 14.55 -6.00
N GLY A 541 4.50 13.61 -5.18
CA GLY A 541 4.35 13.62 -3.73
C GLY A 541 3.29 12.68 -3.18
N PHE A 542 2.82 11.70 -3.95
CA PHE A 542 1.87 10.68 -3.46
C PHE A 542 2.56 9.71 -2.49
N GLU A 543 2.02 9.58 -1.28
CA GLU A 543 2.54 8.66 -0.24
C GLU A 543 2.49 7.20 -0.67
N THR A 544 1.38 6.76 -1.25
CA THR A 544 1.23 5.38 -1.73
C THR A 544 2.23 5.05 -2.83
N ALA A 545 2.51 6.00 -3.72
CA ALA A 545 3.46 5.85 -4.81
C ALA A 545 4.90 5.80 -4.29
N HIS A 546 5.24 6.56 -3.25
CA HIS A 546 6.55 6.44 -2.58
C HIS A 546 6.79 5.00 -2.09
N VAL A 547 5.81 4.43 -1.38
CA VAL A 547 5.93 3.07 -0.83
C VAL A 547 5.96 2.03 -1.95
N SER A 548 5.06 2.15 -2.93
CA SER A 548 4.99 1.24 -4.07
C SER A 548 6.26 1.26 -4.92
N ALA A 549 6.79 2.45 -5.24
CA ALA A 549 8.07 2.58 -5.95
C ALA A 549 9.22 2.01 -5.12
N ALA A 550 9.30 2.32 -3.82
CA ALA A 550 10.34 1.78 -2.95
C ALA A 550 10.29 0.25 -2.88
N TYR A 551 9.09 -0.32 -2.78
CA TYR A 551 8.87 -1.76 -2.75
C TYR A 551 9.24 -2.45 -4.08
N LEU A 552 8.99 -1.81 -5.23
CA LEU A 552 9.46 -2.30 -6.53
C LEU A 552 10.99 -2.16 -6.70
N LEU A 553 11.62 -1.22 -6.00
CA LEU A 553 13.07 -1.02 -6.07
C LEU A 553 13.83 -2.01 -5.18
N TYR A 554 13.32 -2.25 -3.97
CA TYR A 554 13.92 -3.12 -2.97
C TYR A 554 12.88 -3.63 -1.98
N GLN A 555 12.73 -4.95 -1.88
CA GLN A 555 11.88 -5.61 -0.89
C GLN A 555 12.72 -6.16 0.25
N LEU A 556 12.12 -6.31 1.43
CA LEU A 556 12.79 -7.02 2.51
C LEU A 556 12.79 -8.53 2.21
N PRO A 557 13.94 -9.21 2.35
CA PRO A 557 13.98 -10.67 2.25
C PRO A 557 13.23 -11.29 3.41
N CYS A 558 12.72 -12.51 3.21
CA CYS A 558 12.25 -13.30 4.34
C CYS A 558 13.42 -13.66 5.26
N ASN A 559 13.11 -13.92 6.54
CA ASN A 559 14.13 -14.38 7.47
C ASN A 559 14.79 -15.67 6.95
N PHE A 560 16.12 -15.77 7.06
CA PHE A 560 16.96 -16.88 6.58
C PHE A 560 17.14 -16.97 5.05
N GLU A 561 16.63 -16.00 4.28
CA GLU A 561 16.94 -15.87 2.85
C GLU A 561 18.11 -14.90 2.62
N GLU A 562 18.78 -15.05 1.47
CA GLU A 562 19.78 -14.07 1.04
C GLU A 562 19.12 -12.72 0.71
N PRO A 563 19.76 -11.59 1.04
CA PRO A 563 19.21 -10.28 0.70
C PRO A 563 19.21 -10.04 -0.82
N PRO A 564 18.26 -9.23 -1.33
CA PRO A 564 18.15 -9.00 -2.77
C PRO A 564 19.42 -8.43 -3.40
N ARG A 565 19.77 -9.01 -4.55
CA ARG A 565 20.89 -8.60 -5.39
C ARG A 565 20.42 -7.50 -6.34
N THR A 566 20.63 -6.26 -5.91
CA THR A 566 20.29 -5.05 -6.67
C THR A 566 21.45 -4.05 -6.64
N LEU A 567 21.47 -3.16 -7.64
CA LEU A 567 22.46 -2.07 -7.73
C LEU A 567 22.42 -1.17 -6.48
N HIS A 568 23.59 -0.71 -6.01
CA HIS A 568 23.67 0.20 -4.87
C HIS A 568 22.83 1.48 -5.06
N ALA A 569 22.82 2.06 -6.26
CA ALA A 569 22.00 3.23 -6.59
C ALA A 569 20.50 2.97 -6.39
N ARG A 570 20.02 1.78 -6.76
CA ARG A 570 18.61 1.37 -6.60
C ARG A 570 18.23 1.29 -5.12
N LYS A 571 19.11 0.73 -4.28
CA LYS A 571 18.89 0.65 -2.82
C LYS A 571 18.89 2.04 -2.16
N LEU A 572 19.80 2.94 -2.55
CA LEU A 572 19.81 4.32 -2.06
C LEU A 572 18.55 5.08 -2.45
N MET A 573 18.05 4.85 -3.67
CA MET A 573 16.80 5.46 -4.12
C MET A 573 15.59 4.90 -3.37
N ALA A 574 15.54 3.59 -3.12
CA ALA A 574 14.51 2.96 -2.29
C ALA A 574 14.48 3.57 -0.88
N LEU A 575 15.65 3.74 -0.25
CA LEU A 575 15.79 4.44 1.04
C LEU A 575 15.27 5.88 0.98
N ALA A 576 15.58 6.62 -0.10
CA ALA A 576 15.08 7.98 -0.28
C ALA A 576 13.54 8.01 -0.35
N TYR A 577 12.90 7.05 -1.02
CA TYR A 577 11.45 6.97 -1.06
C TYR A 577 10.81 6.50 0.25
N TYR A 578 11.35 5.48 0.91
CA TYR A 578 10.86 5.06 2.23
C TYR A 578 10.97 6.18 3.27
N THR A 579 12.06 6.94 3.27
CA THR A 579 12.21 8.09 4.17
C THR A 579 11.26 9.25 3.83
N ARG A 580 10.92 9.46 2.55
CA ARG A 580 9.87 10.42 2.15
C ARG A 580 8.48 9.96 2.61
N ALA A 581 8.14 8.69 2.44
CA ALA A 581 6.89 8.12 2.94
C ALA A 581 6.79 8.22 4.47
N PHE A 582 7.89 7.98 5.19
CA PHE A 582 7.94 8.14 6.64
C PHE A 582 7.71 9.57 7.12
N LYS A 583 8.21 10.56 6.36
CA LYS A 583 7.92 11.99 6.58
C LYS A 583 6.45 12.35 6.30
N GLN A 584 5.75 11.56 5.48
CA GLN A 584 4.31 11.66 5.24
C GLN A 584 3.49 10.78 6.19
N ASP A 585 4.06 10.45 7.35
CA ASP A 585 3.45 9.69 8.44
C ASP A 585 3.18 8.20 8.16
N ASN A 586 3.76 7.63 7.11
CA ASN A 586 3.81 6.18 6.98
C ASN A 586 4.86 5.58 7.93
N LEU A 587 4.40 5.04 9.05
CA LEU A 587 5.24 4.48 10.11
C LEU A 587 6.05 3.26 9.65
N ASP A 588 5.41 2.37 8.90
CA ASP A 588 5.99 1.09 8.49
C ASP A 588 7.16 1.31 7.52
N ALA A 589 7.05 2.32 6.65
CA ALA A 589 8.14 2.74 5.76
C ALA A 589 9.40 3.15 6.52
N GLY A 590 9.27 3.74 7.72
CA GLY A 590 10.41 4.12 8.55
C GLY A 590 11.16 2.92 9.12
N VAL A 591 10.44 1.86 9.50
CA VAL A 591 11.02 0.59 9.97
C VAL A 591 11.78 -0.08 8.83
N VAL A 592 11.15 -0.21 7.66
CA VAL A 592 11.78 -0.80 6.48
C VAL A 592 13.01 0.00 6.04
N ALA A 593 12.98 1.33 6.11
CA ALA A 593 14.18 2.13 5.86
C ALA A 593 15.31 1.79 6.85
N GLY A 594 14.99 1.62 8.13
CA GLY A 594 15.92 1.15 9.15
C GLY A 594 16.53 -0.21 8.83
N ASP A 595 15.69 -1.18 8.43
CA ASP A 595 16.11 -2.53 8.06
C ASP A 595 17.02 -2.53 6.82
N VAL A 596 16.72 -1.69 5.83
CA VAL A 596 17.57 -1.53 4.66
C VAL A 596 18.94 -0.93 5.03
N TYR A 597 18.98 0.10 5.89
CA TYR A 597 20.25 0.63 6.42
C TYR A 597 21.02 -0.41 7.23
N TYR A 598 20.32 -1.23 8.01
CA TYR A 598 20.88 -2.32 8.78
C TYR A 598 21.55 -3.36 7.87
N LEU A 599 20.87 -3.78 6.81
CA LEU A 599 21.40 -4.72 5.81
C LEU A 599 22.59 -4.15 5.02
N MET A 600 22.68 -2.82 4.86
CA MET A 600 23.85 -2.16 4.30
C MET A 600 25.03 -2.05 5.28
N GLY A 601 24.84 -2.39 6.56
CA GLY A 601 25.85 -2.23 7.61
C GLY A 601 25.97 -0.80 8.17
N ASN A 602 25.07 0.12 7.79
CA ASN A 602 25.06 1.49 8.31
C ASN A 602 24.19 1.58 9.58
N TYR A 603 24.73 1.08 10.68
CA TYR A 603 23.99 0.97 11.94
C TYR A 603 23.62 2.31 12.58
N THR A 604 24.42 3.36 12.39
CA THR A 604 24.10 4.69 12.97
C THR A 604 22.85 5.29 12.33
N SER A 605 22.71 5.14 11.01
CA SER A 605 21.53 5.62 10.29
C SER A 605 20.30 4.75 10.57
N ALA A 606 20.48 3.44 10.67
CA ALA A 606 19.42 2.51 11.07
C ALA A 606 18.86 2.86 12.45
N LEU A 607 19.75 3.09 13.42
CA LEU A 607 19.37 3.47 14.77
C LEU A 607 18.55 4.76 14.82
N ASN A 608 18.96 5.80 14.08
CA ASN A 608 18.21 7.05 14.00
C ASN A 608 16.79 6.83 13.44
N MET A 609 16.65 5.97 12.43
CA MET A 609 15.34 5.64 11.85
C MET A 609 14.48 4.88 12.86
N TYR A 610 15.00 3.83 13.50
CA TYR A 610 14.24 3.10 14.53
C TYR A 610 13.88 3.98 15.72
N GLN A 611 14.75 4.87 16.17
CA GLN A 611 14.43 5.85 17.21
C GLN A 611 13.26 6.74 16.77
N SER A 612 13.31 7.29 15.56
CA SER A 612 12.23 8.13 15.04
C SER A 612 10.90 7.37 14.88
N ALA A 613 10.94 6.10 14.48
CA ALA A 613 9.77 5.25 14.39
C ALA A 613 9.24 4.82 15.77
N SER A 614 10.13 4.63 16.75
CA SER A 614 9.76 4.29 18.13
C SER A 614 9.02 5.44 18.83
N LEU A 615 9.38 6.70 18.52
CA LEU A 615 8.66 7.89 19.00
C LEU A 615 7.23 7.95 18.46
N LYS A 616 6.98 7.34 17.29
CA LYS A 616 5.63 7.18 16.74
C LYS A 616 4.96 5.87 17.15
N PHE A 617 5.50 5.19 18.17
CA PHE A 617 4.96 3.98 18.81
C PHE A 617 4.87 2.74 17.90
N SER A 618 5.77 2.59 16.91
CA SER A 618 5.84 1.35 16.12
C SER A 618 6.39 0.19 16.98
N PRO A 619 5.63 -0.91 17.16
CA PRO A 619 6.06 -2.06 17.98
C PRO A 619 7.33 -2.72 17.45
N GLN A 620 7.43 -2.86 16.12
CA GLN A 620 8.58 -3.47 15.45
C GLN A 620 9.84 -2.61 15.66
N ALA A 621 9.74 -1.29 15.46
CA ALA A 621 10.86 -0.37 15.67
C ALA A 621 11.40 -0.41 17.10
N ILE A 622 10.52 -0.49 18.10
CA ILE A 622 10.91 -0.57 19.51
C ILE A 622 11.65 -1.89 19.78
N TRP A 623 11.18 -3.00 19.20
CA TRP A 623 11.85 -4.28 19.32
C TRP A 623 13.23 -4.28 18.63
N ASP A 624 13.33 -3.74 17.42
CA ASP A 624 14.59 -3.62 16.67
C ASP A 624 15.60 -2.73 17.41
N LEU A 625 15.15 -1.65 18.03
CA LEU A 625 15.99 -0.81 18.88
C LEU A 625 16.54 -1.61 20.08
N GLY A 626 15.70 -2.41 20.74
CA GLY A 626 16.13 -3.33 21.80
C GLY A 626 17.17 -4.34 21.30
N TYR A 627 17.00 -4.86 20.09
CA TYR A 627 17.94 -5.77 19.45
C TYR A 627 19.29 -5.10 19.17
N MET A 628 19.31 -3.83 18.73
CA MET A 628 20.54 -3.07 18.51
C MET A 628 21.33 -2.84 19.80
N TYR A 629 20.65 -2.50 20.91
CA TYR A 629 21.30 -2.34 22.23
C TYR A 629 21.77 -3.69 22.83
N GLU A 630 21.08 -4.80 22.56
CA GLU A 630 21.53 -6.14 22.96
C GLU A 630 22.84 -6.54 22.27
N HIS A 631 22.98 -6.24 20.97
CA HIS A 631 24.14 -6.65 20.17
C HIS A 631 25.24 -5.58 20.12
N GLY A 632 24.95 -4.34 20.50
CA GLY A 632 25.89 -3.22 20.42
C GLY A 632 26.16 -2.78 18.98
N LEU A 633 25.10 -2.71 18.16
CA LEU A 633 25.19 -2.34 16.75
C LEU A 633 24.98 -0.82 16.62
N GLY A 634 26.05 -0.08 16.36
CA GLY A 634 26.01 1.39 16.30
C GLY A 634 25.88 2.09 17.66
N VAL A 635 25.76 1.32 18.75
CA VAL A 635 25.70 1.77 20.15
C VAL A 635 26.47 0.83 21.06
N GLU A 636 26.78 1.27 22.27
CA GLU A 636 27.33 0.41 23.31
C GLU A 636 26.29 -0.61 23.78
N LYS A 637 26.76 -1.80 24.19
CA LYS A 637 25.91 -2.87 24.69
C LYS A 637 25.30 -2.49 26.03
N ASP A 638 23.97 -2.42 26.08
CA ASP A 638 23.23 -2.16 27.31
C ASP A 638 22.01 -3.10 27.41
N PHE A 639 22.12 -4.09 28.30
CA PHE A 639 21.06 -5.06 28.54
C PHE A 639 19.89 -4.49 29.35
N HIS A 640 20.11 -3.49 30.20
CA HIS A 640 19.01 -2.85 30.94
C HIS A 640 18.12 -2.09 29.98
N LEU A 641 18.73 -1.30 29.09
CA LEU A 641 18.01 -0.54 28.11
C LEU A 641 17.32 -1.45 27.08
N ALA A 642 17.99 -2.50 26.61
CA ALA A 642 17.38 -3.50 25.73
C ALA A 642 16.14 -4.15 26.35
N LYS A 643 16.20 -4.57 27.63
CA LYS A 643 15.04 -5.11 28.34
C LYS A 643 13.91 -4.09 28.44
N ARG A 644 14.24 -2.82 28.74
CA ARG A 644 13.25 -1.74 28.84
C ARG A 644 12.48 -1.58 27.53
N TYR A 645 13.18 -1.55 26.40
CA TYR A 645 12.53 -1.48 25.09
C TYR A 645 11.68 -2.72 24.80
N TYR A 646 12.19 -3.92 25.10
CA TYR A 646 11.37 -5.13 24.95
C TYR A 646 10.10 -5.10 25.80
N ASP A 647 10.18 -4.71 27.07
CA ASP A 647 8.98 -4.59 27.92
C ASP A 647 8.04 -3.47 27.43
N GLN A 648 8.56 -2.36 26.86
CA GLN A 648 7.75 -1.27 26.28
C GLN A 648 6.89 -1.73 25.09
N VAL A 649 7.32 -2.73 24.30
CA VAL A 649 6.50 -3.29 23.20
C VAL A 649 5.14 -3.79 23.71
N LEU A 650 5.09 -4.31 24.94
CA LEU A 650 3.87 -4.86 25.54
C LEU A 650 2.85 -3.80 25.94
N GLU A 651 3.30 -2.57 26.22
CA GLU A 651 2.41 -1.45 26.51
C GLU A 651 1.61 -1.05 25.26
N HIS A 652 2.20 -1.23 24.07
CA HIS A 652 1.59 -0.88 22.79
C HIS A 652 0.81 -2.03 22.15
N ASN A 653 1.36 -3.25 22.16
CA ASN A 653 0.72 -4.41 21.56
C ASN A 653 0.80 -5.65 22.46
N SER A 654 -0.30 -5.92 23.17
CA SER A 654 -0.43 -7.06 24.08
C SER A 654 -0.37 -8.41 23.36
N ARG A 655 -0.66 -8.47 22.05
CA ARG A 655 -0.61 -9.72 21.26
C ARG A 655 0.81 -10.26 21.14
N LEU A 656 1.83 -9.41 21.23
CA LEU A 656 3.24 -9.77 21.12
C LEU A 656 3.85 -10.29 22.44
N TYR A 657 3.02 -10.58 23.46
CA TYR A 657 3.45 -11.03 24.79
C TYR A 657 4.49 -12.16 24.75
N PHE A 658 4.18 -13.22 24.00
CA PHE A 658 5.05 -14.39 23.92
C PHE A 658 6.42 -14.05 23.32
N ALA A 659 6.45 -13.32 22.21
CA ALA A 659 7.67 -12.93 21.52
C ALA A 659 8.59 -12.08 22.42
N VAL A 660 8.03 -11.10 23.11
CA VAL A 660 8.77 -10.25 24.05
C VAL A 660 9.34 -11.07 25.20
N LYS A 661 8.53 -11.92 25.86
CA LYS A 661 9.04 -12.72 26.98
C LYS A 661 10.11 -13.72 26.55
N LEU A 662 10.02 -14.25 25.33
CA LEU A 662 11.07 -15.08 24.74
C LEU A 662 12.37 -14.28 24.51
N SER A 663 12.28 -13.05 23.98
CA SER A 663 13.45 -12.17 23.79
C SER A 663 14.13 -11.82 25.13
N VAL A 664 13.36 -11.50 26.16
CA VAL A 664 13.87 -11.24 27.52
C VAL A 664 14.47 -12.50 28.14
N TRP A 665 13.90 -13.67 27.88
CA TRP A 665 14.46 -14.95 28.34
C TRP A 665 15.79 -15.25 27.67
N LYS A 666 15.90 -15.06 26.35
CA LYS A 666 17.16 -15.13 25.60
C LYS A 666 18.20 -14.17 26.18
N LEU A 667 17.82 -12.93 26.48
CA LEU A 667 18.70 -11.93 27.10
C LEU A 667 19.23 -12.40 28.47
N LYS A 668 18.36 -12.96 29.32
CA LYS A 668 18.75 -13.55 30.62
C LYS A 668 19.72 -14.71 30.46
N LEU A 669 19.48 -15.58 29.48
CA LEU A 669 20.36 -16.71 29.17
C LEU A 669 21.75 -16.22 28.75
N LYS A 670 21.83 -15.20 27.87
CA LYS A 670 23.10 -14.56 27.48
C LYS A 670 23.84 -13.98 28.69
N SER A 671 23.15 -13.28 29.58
CA SER A 671 23.75 -12.73 30.81
C SER A 671 24.26 -13.84 31.74
N TRP A 672 23.51 -14.94 31.91
CA TRP A 672 23.93 -16.08 32.70
C TRP A 672 25.17 -16.78 32.11
N LEU A 673 25.23 -16.97 30.79
CA LEU A 673 26.40 -17.51 30.11
C LEU A 673 27.63 -16.59 30.23
N ALA A 674 27.44 -15.28 30.14
CA ALA A 674 28.52 -14.31 30.32
C ALA A 674 29.13 -14.40 31.74
N LEU A 675 28.29 -14.64 32.75
CA LEU A 675 28.72 -14.84 34.13
C LEU A 675 29.56 -16.12 34.30
N ILE A 676 29.18 -17.21 33.63
CA ILE A 676 29.91 -18.50 33.69
C ILE A 676 31.24 -18.43 32.95
N THR A 677 31.28 -17.74 31.81
CA THR A 677 32.47 -17.64 30.96
C THR A 677 33.48 -16.58 31.43
N GLY A 678 33.18 -15.86 32.52
CA GLY A 678 34.02 -14.77 33.03
C GLY A 678 34.09 -13.56 32.09
N GLY A 679 33.16 -13.45 31.14
CA GLY A 679 33.07 -12.33 30.21
C GLY A 679 32.63 -11.03 30.90
N LYS A 680 32.81 -9.89 30.22
CA LYS A 680 32.30 -8.59 30.70
C LYS A 680 30.78 -8.70 30.91
N VAL A 681 30.35 -8.59 32.16
CA VAL A 681 28.93 -8.52 32.53
C VAL A 681 28.45 -7.10 32.21
N TYR A 682 27.86 -6.94 31.03
CA TYR A 682 27.14 -5.71 30.68
C TYR A 682 25.92 -5.61 31.61
N GLY A 683 25.78 -4.45 32.25
CA GLY A 683 24.93 -4.19 33.42
C GLY A 683 23.74 -5.14 33.54
N TRP A 684 23.86 -6.07 34.49
CA TRP A 684 22.74 -6.74 35.12
C TRP A 684 23.08 -6.78 36.60
N ARG A 685 23.03 -5.61 37.25
CA ARG A 685 23.24 -5.51 38.69
C ARG A 685 21.87 -5.63 39.36
N ARG A 686 21.76 -6.60 40.28
CA ARG A 686 20.56 -6.94 41.05
C ARG A 686 20.02 -5.72 41.78
N GLU A 687 19.00 -5.07 41.23
CA GLU A 687 18.01 -4.40 42.06
C GLU A 687 17.09 -5.51 42.59
N ASP A 688 16.84 -5.53 43.91
CA ASP A 688 16.22 -6.57 44.74
C ASP A 688 17.18 -7.55 45.46
N PHE A 689 18.33 -7.07 45.95
CA PHE A 689 18.97 -7.69 47.11
C PHE A 689 18.79 -6.80 48.33
N GLU A 690 17.66 -6.94 49.02
CA GLU A 690 17.60 -6.58 50.43
C GLU A 690 18.60 -7.48 51.19
N PRO A 691 19.59 -6.92 51.91
CA PRO A 691 20.55 -7.72 52.66
C PRO A 691 19.83 -8.33 53.87
N GLY A 692 19.30 -9.54 53.70
CA GLY A 692 18.66 -10.29 54.80
C GLY A 692 17.66 -11.39 54.39
N ALA A 693 17.21 -11.44 53.13
CA ALA A 693 16.23 -12.45 52.71
C ALA A 693 16.89 -13.81 52.41
N LYS A 694 16.42 -14.88 53.09
CA LYS A 694 16.84 -16.27 52.84
C LYS A 694 16.60 -16.64 51.37
N PRO A 695 17.50 -17.40 50.71
CA PRO A 695 17.36 -17.77 49.31
C PRO A 695 16.11 -18.65 49.12
N GLN A 696 15.06 -18.11 48.50
CA GLN A 696 13.92 -18.91 48.05
C GLN A 696 14.29 -19.73 46.82
N SER A 697 13.99 -21.03 46.86
CA SER A 697 14.25 -21.99 45.79
C SER A 697 13.58 -21.59 44.47
N TRP A 698 14.26 -21.82 43.36
CA TRP A 698 13.88 -21.37 42.02
C TRP A 698 12.48 -21.83 41.56
N TYR A 699 12.01 -23.01 41.98
CA TYR A 699 10.68 -23.53 41.65
C TYR A 699 9.55 -22.76 42.35
N GLN A 700 9.77 -22.26 43.57
CA GLN A 700 8.75 -21.46 44.28
C GLN A 700 8.52 -20.10 43.61
N LYS A 701 9.55 -19.55 42.96
CA LYS A 701 9.43 -18.33 42.15
C LYS A 701 8.63 -18.56 40.87
N ILE A 702 8.84 -19.71 40.22
CA ILE A 702 8.08 -20.10 39.03
C ILE A 702 6.60 -20.29 39.38
N VAL A 703 6.29 -21.03 40.44
CA VAL A 703 4.90 -21.26 40.87
C VAL A 703 4.20 -19.95 41.26
N LYS A 704 4.90 -19.05 41.98
CA LYS A 704 4.34 -17.72 42.30
C LYS A 704 4.14 -16.84 41.07
N SER A 705 5.00 -16.93 40.06
CA SER A 705 4.83 -16.20 38.80
C SER A 705 3.62 -16.70 38.00
N PHE A 706 3.36 -18.00 38.00
CA PHE A 706 2.15 -18.58 37.41
C PHE A 706 0.88 -18.24 38.20
N GLN A 707 0.95 -18.23 39.53
CA GLN A 707 -0.18 -17.79 40.37
C GLN A 707 -0.49 -16.30 40.24
N LYS A 708 0.52 -15.46 40.01
CA LYS A 708 0.34 -14.03 39.76
C LYS A 708 -0.24 -13.77 38.37
N ALA A 709 0.24 -14.47 37.34
CA ALA A 709 -0.33 -14.43 36.00
C ALA A 709 -1.81 -14.91 35.97
N GLY A 710 -2.17 -15.86 36.84
CA GLY A 710 -3.56 -16.28 37.01
C GLY A 710 -4.46 -15.24 37.69
N ARG A 711 -3.91 -14.40 38.58
CA ARG A 711 -4.67 -13.35 39.31
C ARG A 711 -4.84 -12.06 38.50
N GLU A 712 -3.91 -11.74 37.60
CA GLU A 712 -3.98 -10.57 36.74
C GLU A 712 -5.05 -10.72 35.64
N ASN A 713 -5.42 -11.96 35.27
CA ASN A 713 -6.58 -12.26 34.41
C ASN A 713 -7.94 -12.21 35.13
N SER A 714 -7.96 -12.21 36.47
CA SER A 714 -9.17 -12.10 37.27
C SER A 714 -9.23 -10.71 37.93
N GLY A 715 -9.66 -9.71 37.17
CA GLY A 715 -9.61 -8.29 37.57
C GLY A 715 -10.20 -8.00 38.96
N SER A 716 -9.33 -7.85 39.95
CA SER A 716 -9.67 -7.36 41.29
C SER A 716 -8.70 -6.24 41.65
N SER A 717 -9.23 -5.02 41.72
CA SER A 717 -8.49 -3.81 42.10
C SER A 717 -8.42 -3.67 43.61
N SER A 718 -7.27 -3.26 44.15
CA SER A 718 -7.23 -2.50 45.40
C SER A 718 -5.92 -1.73 45.59
N GLY A 719 -6.04 -0.39 45.49
CA GLY A 719 -5.45 0.60 46.40
C GLY A 719 -3.93 0.84 46.41
N ASP A 720 -3.49 1.84 45.64
CA ASP A 720 -2.24 2.58 45.86
C ASP A 720 -2.27 3.41 47.17
N PRO A 721 -1.09 3.65 47.78
CA PRO A 721 -0.76 5.01 48.17
C PRO A 721 0.61 5.49 47.65
N GLN A 722 0.52 6.46 46.73
CA GLN A 722 1.27 7.71 46.60
C GLN A 722 2.77 7.82 46.98
N TYR A 723 3.54 8.26 45.97
CA TYR A 723 4.25 9.56 45.93
C TYR A 723 4.87 10.07 47.24
N GLN A 724 6.19 9.87 47.39
CA GLN A 724 7.13 10.88 47.90
C GLN A 724 8.56 10.33 47.88
N GLN A 725 9.37 10.76 46.90
CA GLN A 725 10.78 11.14 47.05
C GLN A 725 11.38 11.38 45.67
N ASN A 726 11.12 12.57 45.14
CA ASN A 726 11.79 13.08 43.96
C ASN A 726 12.47 14.40 44.37
N SER A 727 13.60 14.28 45.05
CA SER A 727 14.48 15.41 45.36
C SER A 727 15.81 14.92 45.96
N GLN A 728 16.59 14.13 45.20
CA GLN A 728 18.01 13.92 45.50
C GLN A 728 18.89 13.39 44.36
N TYR A 729 18.43 13.43 43.09
CA TYR A 729 19.23 13.01 41.93
C TYR A 729 19.58 14.19 41.02
N ARG A 730 20.35 15.15 41.54
CA ARG A 730 20.92 16.21 40.71
C ARG A 730 22.36 16.63 41.06
N GLN A 731 23.14 15.77 41.73
CA GLN A 731 24.52 16.14 42.14
C GLN A 731 25.62 15.09 41.93
N HIS A 732 25.39 13.97 41.24
CA HIS A 732 26.46 13.00 40.98
C HIS A 732 26.55 12.60 39.50
N GLN A 733 26.91 13.56 38.64
CA GLN A 733 27.21 13.28 37.22
C GLN A 733 28.50 13.95 36.69
N GLU A 734 29.44 14.36 37.53
CA GLU A 734 30.68 15.04 37.06
C GLU A 734 32.02 14.44 37.50
N GLN A 735 32.08 13.25 38.09
CA GLN A 735 33.38 12.63 38.40
C GLN A 735 33.38 11.15 38.06
N ASN A 736 33.80 10.82 36.83
CA ASN A 736 34.72 9.72 36.51
C ASN A 736 34.86 9.57 34.99
N GLN A 737 35.51 10.55 34.36
CA GLN A 737 36.35 10.30 33.20
C GLN A 737 37.79 10.38 33.69
N GLN A 738 38.46 9.24 33.88
CA GLN A 738 39.90 9.01 33.68
C GLN A 738 40.30 7.66 34.29
N HIS A 739 41.19 6.95 33.57
CA HIS A 739 41.71 5.60 33.80
C HIS A 739 40.79 4.46 33.31
N HIS A 740 41.17 3.57 32.38
CA HIS A 740 42.48 3.00 32.12
C HIS A 740 42.71 2.61 30.64
N GLN A 741 43.99 2.73 30.26
CA GLN A 741 44.61 2.17 29.06
C GLN A 741 44.56 0.63 29.01
N GLN A 742 44.56 0.16 27.77
CA GLN A 742 45.03 -1.11 27.20
C GLN A 742 45.60 -2.16 28.17
N ASN A 743 45.03 -3.37 28.09
CA ASN A 743 45.80 -4.61 28.19
C ASN A 743 45.23 -5.63 27.21
N HIS A 744 45.99 -5.93 26.15
CA HIS A 744 45.80 -7.11 25.34
C HIS A 744 46.17 -8.34 26.18
N THR A 745 45.20 -9.22 26.43
CA THR A 745 45.48 -10.61 26.78
C THR A 745 44.76 -11.49 25.79
N SER A 746 45.55 -12.27 25.04
CA SER A 746 45.09 -13.27 24.08
C SER A 746 44.13 -14.24 24.77
N SER A 747 42.87 -14.22 24.35
CA SER A 747 41.83 -15.04 24.95
C SER A 747 41.84 -16.45 24.32
N LEU A 748 41.48 -17.45 25.13
CA LEU A 748 41.38 -18.86 24.72
C LEU A 748 40.47 -19.09 23.48
N TRP A 749 39.65 -18.12 23.10
CA TRP A 749 38.82 -18.14 21.90
C TRP A 749 39.64 -18.19 20.59
N ASP A 750 40.82 -17.56 20.56
CA ASP A 750 41.71 -17.61 19.37
C ASP A 750 42.30 -19.01 19.14
N ARG A 751 42.35 -19.86 20.18
CA ARG A 751 42.74 -21.28 20.06
C ARG A 751 41.59 -22.19 19.62
N PHE A 752 40.35 -21.89 20.00
CA PHE A 752 39.20 -22.71 19.59
C PHE A 752 38.82 -22.50 18.12
N GLN A 753 38.98 -21.29 17.58
CA GLN A 753 38.81 -21.05 16.14
C GLN A 753 39.84 -21.80 15.27
N SER A 754 41.02 -22.12 15.81
CA SER A 754 42.04 -22.92 15.10
C SER A 754 41.72 -24.42 15.01
N LEU A 755 40.72 -24.91 15.75
CA LEU A 755 40.31 -26.32 15.78
C LEU A 755 39.06 -26.63 14.94
N GLY A 756 38.46 -25.63 14.27
CA GLY A 756 37.42 -25.84 13.26
C GLY A 756 36.05 -26.33 13.76
N LEU A 757 35.77 -26.26 15.06
CA LEU A 757 34.48 -26.68 15.64
C LEU A 757 33.53 -25.48 15.77
N HIS A 758 32.33 -25.58 15.19
CA HIS A 758 31.30 -24.55 15.26
C HIS A 758 30.41 -24.70 16.50
N MET A 759 29.73 -23.62 16.91
CA MET A 759 28.86 -23.59 18.11
C MET A 759 27.73 -24.63 18.10
N GLU A 760 27.31 -25.09 16.92
CA GLU A 760 26.27 -26.11 16.73
C GLU A 760 26.74 -27.52 17.14
N ASP A 761 28.04 -27.81 16.97
CA ASP A 761 28.65 -29.08 17.34
C ASP A 761 28.79 -29.21 18.86
N LEU A 762 29.09 -28.11 19.55
CA LEU A 762 29.19 -28.09 21.03
C LEU A 762 27.82 -28.23 21.70
N VAL A 763 26.77 -27.64 21.12
CA VAL A 763 25.40 -27.75 21.64
C VAL A 763 24.86 -29.17 21.42
N SER A 764 25.12 -29.78 20.28
CA SER A 764 24.72 -31.17 20.01
C SER A 764 25.46 -32.17 20.90
N ILE A 765 26.77 -32.02 21.12
CA ILE A 765 27.54 -32.84 22.07
C ILE A 765 27.01 -32.68 23.51
N ALA A 766 26.71 -31.46 23.94
CA ALA A 766 26.15 -31.20 25.27
C ALA A 766 24.75 -31.82 25.44
N PHE A 767 23.92 -31.78 24.39
CA PHE A 767 22.57 -32.37 24.40
C PHE A 767 22.62 -33.91 24.48
N VAL A 768 23.52 -34.54 23.73
CA VAL A 768 23.74 -35.99 23.77
C VAL A 768 24.24 -36.43 25.15
N LEU A 769 25.18 -35.70 25.76
CA LEU A 769 25.67 -35.99 27.11
C LEU A 769 24.56 -35.85 28.17
N LEU A 770 23.65 -34.89 28.00
CA LEU A 770 22.52 -34.69 28.91
C LEU A 770 21.50 -35.83 28.80
N ILE A 771 21.17 -36.27 27.58
CA ILE A 771 20.31 -37.45 27.36
C ILE A 771 20.96 -38.70 27.96
N PHE A 772 22.27 -38.88 27.76
CA PHE A 772 23.01 -40.01 28.31
C PHE A 772 22.99 -40.03 29.85
N LEU A 773 23.19 -38.88 30.49
CA LEU A 773 23.11 -38.75 31.95
C LEU A 773 21.70 -39.03 32.49
N VAL A 774 20.66 -38.53 31.81
CA VAL A 774 19.26 -38.78 32.21
C VAL A 774 18.90 -40.26 32.04
N SER A 775 19.34 -40.89 30.95
CA SER A 775 19.22 -42.34 30.70
C SER A 775 19.89 -43.16 31.81
N LEU A 776 21.10 -42.78 32.22
CA LEU A 776 21.88 -43.47 33.24
C LEU A 776 21.21 -43.35 34.62
N VAL A 777 20.68 -42.17 34.96
CA VAL A 777 19.91 -41.94 36.19
C VAL A 777 18.61 -42.75 36.19
N LEU A 778 17.87 -42.78 35.06
CA LEU A 778 16.65 -43.56 34.92
C LEU A 778 16.91 -45.07 35.07
N ARG A 779 18.00 -45.59 34.48
CA ARG A 779 18.40 -47.00 34.65
C ARG A 779 18.76 -47.34 36.10
N VAL A 780 19.47 -46.45 36.79
CA VAL A 780 19.82 -46.65 38.21
C VAL A 780 18.59 -46.61 39.12
N VAL A 781 17.62 -45.73 38.83
CA VAL A 781 16.35 -45.66 39.57
C VAL A 781 15.46 -46.87 39.29
N ALA A 782 15.37 -47.31 38.02
CA ALA A 782 14.62 -48.51 37.62
C ALA A 782 15.19 -49.79 38.26
N ALA A 783 16.52 -49.93 38.30
CA ALA A 783 17.20 -51.06 38.93
C ALA A 783 16.97 -51.11 40.46
N ARG A 784 16.96 -49.96 41.14
CA ARG A 784 16.68 -49.89 42.59
C ARG A 784 15.22 -50.17 42.97
N ARG A 785 14.28 -49.95 42.05
CA ARG A 785 12.84 -50.17 42.27
C ARG A 785 12.32 -51.48 41.66
N GLY A 786 13.19 -52.31 41.08
CA GLY A 786 12.83 -53.62 40.53
C GLY A 786 11.95 -53.56 39.27
N TRP A 787 11.98 -52.46 38.52
CA TRP A 787 11.20 -52.33 37.29
C TRP A 787 11.83 -53.16 36.16
N ASN A 788 11.11 -54.18 35.69
CA ASN A 788 11.52 -55.00 34.56
C ASN A 788 11.22 -54.21 33.26
N MET A 789 12.23 -53.55 32.71
CA MET A 789 12.12 -52.55 31.62
C MET A 789 11.79 -53.13 30.23
N ASN A 790 11.50 -54.43 30.11
CA ASN A 790 11.23 -55.04 28.79
C ASN A 790 9.76 -54.96 28.35
N ASN A 791 8.81 -54.54 29.20
CA ASN A 791 7.39 -54.42 28.83
C ASN A 791 6.66 -53.36 29.67
N MET A 792 6.80 -52.08 29.32
CA MET A 792 5.92 -51.01 29.83
C MET A 792 5.22 -50.32 28.67
N GLN A 793 3.99 -50.75 28.38
CA GLN A 793 3.03 -49.99 27.59
C GLN A 793 2.33 -48.99 28.51
N PHE A 794 2.52 -47.69 28.27
CA PHE A 794 1.74 -46.65 28.92
C PHE A 794 0.48 -46.36 28.09
N GLN A 795 -0.68 -46.80 28.57
CA GLN A 795 -1.97 -46.29 28.11
C GLN A 795 -2.34 -45.06 28.95
N VAL A 796 -2.30 -43.89 28.33
CA VAL A 796 -2.88 -42.66 28.89
C VAL A 796 -4.24 -42.45 28.23
N ASN A 797 -5.32 -42.79 28.93
CA ASN A 797 -6.68 -42.48 28.49
C ASN A 797 -7.11 -41.12 29.05
N ALA A 798 -6.96 -40.07 28.25
CA ALA A 798 -7.79 -38.86 28.31
C ALA A 798 -7.70 -38.08 26.98
N LEU A 799 -8.82 -38.10 26.24
CA LEU A 799 -9.20 -37.23 25.11
C LEU A 799 -8.33 -37.29 23.83
N GLY A 800 -8.60 -38.32 23.02
CA GLY A 800 -8.79 -38.19 21.57
C GLY A 800 -7.58 -37.78 20.71
N GLY A 801 -6.60 -38.67 20.59
CA GLY A 801 -5.55 -38.58 19.56
C GLY A 801 -4.44 -39.60 19.82
N ASN A 802 -4.44 -40.71 19.06
CA ASN A 802 -3.40 -41.74 19.17
C ASN A 802 -2.10 -41.25 18.52
N PHE A 803 -1.14 -40.79 19.31
CA PHE A 803 0.25 -40.64 18.88
C PHE A 803 1.06 -41.84 19.38
N GLU A 804 1.45 -42.73 18.46
CA GLU A 804 2.44 -43.77 18.73
C GLU A 804 3.84 -43.16 18.64
N LEU A 805 4.54 -43.07 19.78
CA LEU A 805 5.93 -42.67 19.85
C LEU A 805 6.76 -43.94 20.11
N GLN A 806 7.17 -44.62 19.04
CA GLN A 806 8.18 -45.68 19.11
C GLN A 806 9.55 -45.03 19.30
N VAL A 807 10.04 -45.03 20.55
CA VAL A 807 11.42 -44.63 20.84
C VAL A 807 12.33 -45.81 20.54
N PHE A 808 12.97 -45.79 19.37
CA PHE A 808 14.12 -46.67 19.09
C PHE A 808 15.27 -46.32 20.02
N ALA A 809 15.88 -47.35 20.59
CA ALA A 809 17.06 -47.27 21.44
C ALA A 809 18.26 -46.69 20.67
N ILE A 810 18.86 -45.63 21.21
CA ILE A 810 20.27 -45.27 21.04
C ILE A 810 20.84 -45.04 22.43
#